data_AF-A0A1Y3NB54-F1
#
_entry.id   AF-A0A1Y3NB54-F1
#
_cell.length_a   1.000
_cell.length_b   1.000
_cell.length_c   1.000
_cell.angle_alpha   90.00
_cell.angle_beta   90.00
_cell.angle_gamma   90.00
#
_symmetry.space_group_name_H-M   'P 1'
#
loop_
_entity.id
_entity.type
_entity.pdbx_description
1 polymer ?
#
loop_
_entity_poly.entity_id
_entity_poly.type
_entity_poly.pdbx_seq_one_letter_code
_entity_poly.pdbx_strand_id
1 'polypeptide(L)'
;MNDFETNINTKRRISENFNDNGLESKRIKLNESNTTKPTIPFSTLLTFSTPLERHYSLTDINLSLSPEELCNLKVRTLNKLSFPQLISLNFVRVTARDNRILNKLISIVSKSLQICNIKTSGGTKKFRIPTLIASCRNLTTLSLDINNKEEIKAFSPKLCNFSYLTNLSFSNNNLETVPEEVFKLSKLCNLNLSHNNLKDLPEDIGNLSYLIELNISYNQIEFLPKGLYKLSKLTILNLKHNYLKILQKEVGNLSKLTKLNLKCNDIMNIPEEIGNLSELTKLNLNIQRNIRTLPRGIGKLTKLTSLKIEYNKIRILPEEICNLINLKELNVSYNAISTLLGIGKLTKLTSLKIQYNKIRILPEEICNLINLKELNVRCNDISTLPERIGNLINLTELNISNNNINILPDSIGELLNLSSLYIDSNEITELPKSLGSLFNISTLYISNNKIESIPEEIGNLLNLIYFEFDKNPLKSIPNKIGNLINLRYIKVCDNLSIKNYFAPNIIPSFSEYSFQRFQRINKLDLSNKNLTQIPVDIMNLRIENELNISDNNLKEIPSILRSTGSLKKIDARNNIKINSINKIPDAILGLPNLESIIISTTYVDGEINGNILVENLEDEGIKILNIDDFGNIVLEYTKKALINVKNQRIQKLEEKVKELCYEINLIPKNLLYIYINKFPLSEKSLQHVININIATRKKFIFKKKIFV
;
A
#
# COMPACT_ATOMS: atom_id res chain seq x y z
N MET A 1 -28.79 -2.12 -5.72
CA MET A 1 -29.30 -1.59 -4.44
C MET A 1 -29.65 -2.83 -3.62
N ASN A 2 -29.02 -2.96 -2.46
CA ASN A 2 -29.02 -4.09 -1.51
C ASN A 2 -28.26 -5.34 -1.96
N ASP A 3 -26.93 -5.33 -1.72
CA ASP A 3 -26.10 -6.49 -1.29
C ASP A 3 -24.58 -6.14 -1.28
N PHE A 4 -24.20 -4.98 -0.72
CA PHE A 4 -22.79 -4.62 -0.53
C PHE A 4 -22.60 -3.75 0.72
N GLU A 5 -23.04 -4.24 1.87
CA GLU A 5 -22.65 -3.72 3.18
C GLU A 5 -22.45 -4.89 4.15
N THR A 6 -21.28 -5.52 4.10
CA THR A 6 -20.63 -6.24 5.22
C THR A 6 -19.28 -6.78 4.76
N ASN A 7 -18.25 -5.92 4.74
CA ASN A 7 -16.84 -6.31 4.96
C ASN A 7 -15.91 -5.08 4.92
N ILE A 8 -16.23 -4.04 5.70
CA ILE A 8 -15.29 -2.97 6.03
C ILE A 8 -15.19 -2.93 7.55
N ASN A 9 -14.37 -3.82 8.11
CA ASN A 9 -13.65 -3.62 9.37
C ASN A 9 -12.84 -4.88 9.68
N THR A 10 -11.59 -4.93 9.21
CA THR A 10 -10.42 -5.34 10.01
C THR A 10 -9.13 -5.27 9.18
N LYS A 11 -8.23 -4.37 9.61
CA LYS A 11 -6.76 -4.40 9.46
C LYS A 11 -6.18 -4.75 8.07
N ARG A 12 -5.96 -3.70 7.27
CA ARG A 12 -4.76 -3.60 6.42
C ARG A 12 -4.16 -2.20 6.55
N ARG A 13 -3.10 -2.09 7.37
CA ARG A 13 -2.12 -1.00 7.24
C ARG A 13 -1.45 -1.18 5.88
N ILE A 14 -1.93 -0.46 4.87
CA ILE A 14 -1.21 -0.23 3.63
C ILE A 14 -0.58 1.16 3.78
N SER A 15 0.68 1.19 4.20
CA SER A 15 1.56 2.31 3.91
C SER A 15 1.97 2.20 2.45
N GLU A 16 1.19 2.79 1.55
CA GLU A 16 1.63 3.08 0.19
C GLU A 16 2.65 4.23 0.26
N ASN A 17 3.90 3.89 0.50
CA ASN A 17 5.04 4.75 0.23
C ASN A 17 5.24 4.83 -1.29
N PHE A 18 4.59 5.78 -1.94
CA PHE A 18 5.02 6.24 -3.26
C PHE A 18 6.08 7.32 -3.10
N ASN A 19 7.35 6.88 -3.16
CA ASN A 19 8.51 7.74 -3.40
C ASN A 19 8.46 8.28 -4.83
N ASP A 20 7.85 9.45 -5.01
CA ASP A 20 8.12 10.33 -6.15
C ASP A 20 9.03 11.47 -5.67
N ASN A 21 10.30 11.15 -5.41
CA ASN A 21 11.37 12.12 -5.18
C ASN A 21 12.63 11.67 -5.94
N GLY A 22 12.61 11.87 -7.26
CA GLY A 22 13.81 11.89 -8.08
C GLY A 22 14.54 13.22 -7.92
N LEU A 23 15.22 13.40 -6.78
CA LEU A 23 16.35 14.31 -6.62
C LEU A 23 17.34 13.59 -5.69
N GLU A 24 18.05 12.60 -6.25
CA GLU A 24 19.28 12.11 -5.65
C GLU A 24 20.28 13.27 -5.62
N SER A 25 20.56 13.79 -4.42
CA SER A 25 21.82 14.44 -4.13
C SER A 25 22.91 13.37 -4.16
N LYS A 26 23.46 13.10 -5.35
CA LYS A 26 24.75 12.39 -5.47
C LYS A 26 25.78 13.17 -4.66
N ARG A 27 26.22 12.59 -3.54
CA ARG A 27 27.51 12.94 -2.92
C ARG A 27 28.60 12.53 -3.91
N ILE A 28 28.96 13.46 -4.80
CA ILE A 28 30.19 13.38 -5.57
C ILE A 28 31.30 13.81 -4.61
N LYS A 29 32.18 12.86 -4.25
CA LYS A 29 33.52 13.20 -3.76
C LYS A 29 34.23 13.91 -4.91
N LEU A 30 34.39 15.23 -4.81
CA LEU A 30 35.28 15.99 -5.68
C LEU A 30 36.67 15.94 -5.07
N ASN A 31 37.55 15.22 -5.77
CA ASN A 31 38.99 15.30 -5.59
C ASN A 31 39.45 16.74 -5.88
N GLU A 32 40.38 17.22 -5.06
CA GLU A 32 41.11 18.46 -5.28
C GLU A 32 41.89 18.41 -6.60
N SER A 33 41.66 19.37 -7.49
CA SER A 33 42.73 19.92 -8.34
C SER A 33 42.26 21.23 -8.99
N ASN A 34 43.13 22.22 -8.83
CA ASN A 34 43.17 23.58 -9.36
C ASN A 34 42.34 23.88 -10.62
N THR A 35 41.57 24.98 -10.58
CA THR A 35 41.76 26.17 -11.45
C THR A 35 40.68 27.23 -11.17
N THR A 36 41.08 28.48 -11.38
CA THR A 36 40.48 29.75 -10.98
C THR A 36 39.14 30.09 -11.66
N LYS A 37 38.15 30.59 -10.90
CA LYS A 37 37.02 31.43 -11.38
C LYS A 37 36.29 32.14 -10.22
N PRO A 38 35.58 33.27 -10.50
CA PRO A 38 35.36 34.38 -9.57
C PRO A 38 34.26 34.13 -8.53
N THR A 39 34.43 34.81 -7.41
CA THR A 39 33.63 34.83 -6.18
C THR A 39 32.24 35.47 -6.36
N ILE A 40 31.19 34.76 -5.96
CA ILE A 40 29.85 35.29 -5.65
C ILE A 40 29.70 35.26 -4.12
N PRO A 41 29.19 36.32 -3.45
CA PRO A 41 29.14 36.36 -1.99
C PRO A 41 28.13 35.34 -1.43
N PHE A 42 28.54 34.66 -0.35
CA PHE A 42 27.79 33.64 0.36
C PHE A 42 26.41 34.14 0.84
N SER A 43 25.34 33.39 0.52
CA SER A 43 23.96 33.70 0.93
C SER A 43 23.63 33.11 2.29
N THR A 44 23.18 33.93 3.25
CA THR A 44 22.75 33.49 4.58
C THR A 44 21.32 32.92 4.54
N LEU A 45 21.15 31.66 4.96
CA LEU A 45 19.85 30.99 5.10
C LEU A 45 19.46 30.97 6.58
N LEU A 46 18.27 31.45 6.98
CA LEU A 46 17.75 31.16 8.33
C LEU A 46 16.57 30.18 8.29
N THR A 47 16.68 29.12 9.07
CA THR A 47 15.66 28.09 9.28
C THR A 47 15.30 28.00 10.77
N PHE A 48 14.05 28.30 11.12
CA PHE A 48 13.55 28.14 12.48
C PHE A 48 12.72 26.85 12.61
N SER A 49 13.23 25.87 13.36
CA SER A 49 12.48 24.70 13.83
C SER A 49 12.65 24.53 15.34
N THR A 50 11.57 24.35 16.09
CA THR A 50 11.65 23.90 17.50
C THR A 50 11.97 22.39 17.53
N PRO A 51 12.89 21.90 18.39
CA PRO A 51 12.56 21.70 19.81
C PRO A 51 13.69 21.95 20.85
N LEU A 52 13.28 22.05 22.13
CA LEU A 52 13.98 21.92 23.42
C LEU A 52 15.14 22.88 23.81
N GLU A 53 15.12 23.23 25.10
CA GLU A 53 15.92 24.26 25.76
C GLU A 53 17.42 23.93 25.82
N ARG A 54 18.25 24.91 25.46
CA ARG A 54 19.58 25.15 26.05
C ARG A 54 19.85 26.66 26.05
N HIS A 55 20.28 27.16 27.19
CA HIS A 55 20.58 28.56 27.47
C HIS A 55 21.96 28.93 26.93
N TYR A 56 22.06 30.06 26.24
CA TYR A 56 23.32 30.78 26.08
C TYR A 56 23.14 32.20 26.64
N SER A 57 24.06 32.58 27.53
CA SER A 57 24.19 33.89 28.16
C SER A 57 24.63 34.96 27.13
N LEU A 58 24.41 36.23 27.44
CA LEU A 58 24.15 37.31 26.47
C LEU A 58 25.17 38.44 26.43
N THR A 59 26.43 38.20 26.82
CA THR A 59 27.37 39.30 27.03
C THR A 59 28.36 39.58 25.90
N ASP A 60 28.56 38.69 24.91
CA ASP A 60 29.66 38.87 23.95
C ASP A 60 29.26 38.55 22.49
N ILE A 61 28.48 39.42 21.84
CA ILE A 61 28.33 39.38 20.37
C ILE A 61 29.04 40.57 19.75
N ASN A 62 30.33 40.40 19.48
CA ASN A 62 31.05 41.20 18.50
C ASN A 62 30.62 40.71 17.10
N LEU A 63 30.34 41.63 16.18
CA LEU A 63 29.71 41.40 14.85
C LEU A 63 30.63 40.69 13.84
N SER A 64 31.06 39.47 14.16
CA SER A 64 31.80 38.58 13.27
C SER A 64 31.24 37.16 13.34
N LEU A 65 29.91 37.06 13.26
CA LEU A 65 29.23 35.75 13.23
C LEU A 65 29.26 35.19 11.81
N SER A 66 29.73 33.96 11.69
CA SER A 66 29.66 33.13 10.49
C SER A 66 28.20 32.88 10.06
N PRO A 67 27.93 32.53 8.79
CA PRO A 67 26.60 32.17 8.32
C PRO A 67 25.93 31.04 9.14
N GLU A 68 26.71 30.12 9.70
CA GLU A 68 26.24 29.03 10.56
C GLU A 68 25.81 29.52 11.96
N GLU A 69 26.52 30.50 12.52
CA GLU A 69 26.12 31.13 13.79
C GLU A 69 24.85 31.98 13.63
N LEU A 70 24.66 32.58 12.45
CA LEU A 70 23.43 33.27 12.05
C LEU A 70 22.22 32.33 11.93
N CYS A 71 22.42 31.10 11.43
CA CYS A 71 21.37 30.07 11.38
C CYS A 71 20.81 29.70 12.76
N ASN A 72 21.65 29.79 13.79
CA ASN A 72 21.35 29.33 15.16
C ASN A 72 20.82 30.43 16.09
N LEU A 73 20.66 31.66 15.60
CA LEU A 73 20.12 32.77 16.37
C LEU A 73 18.65 32.52 16.75
N LYS A 74 18.38 32.29 18.03
CA LYS A 74 16.99 32.18 18.54
C LYS A 74 16.26 33.52 18.38
N VAL A 75 14.93 33.45 18.18
CA VAL A 75 14.03 34.63 18.09
C VAL A 75 14.18 35.59 19.29
N ARG A 76 14.52 35.05 20.48
CA ARG A 76 14.80 35.87 21.68
C ARG A 76 16.10 36.67 21.57
N THR A 77 17.11 36.14 20.86
CA THR A 77 18.39 36.81 20.63
C THR A 77 18.26 37.88 19.55
N LEU A 78 17.49 37.62 18.48
CA LEU A 78 17.15 38.63 17.47
C LEU A 78 16.41 39.85 18.06
N ASN A 79 15.59 39.66 19.11
CA ASN A 79 14.90 40.77 19.79
C ASN A 79 15.83 41.67 20.63
N LYS A 80 17.08 41.26 20.84
CA LYS A 80 18.06 42.01 21.64
C LYS A 80 19.07 42.77 20.77
N LEU A 81 19.03 42.57 19.46
CA LEU A 81 19.86 43.31 18.50
C LEU A 81 19.28 44.71 18.26
N SER A 82 20.16 45.71 18.21
CA SER A 82 19.79 47.09 17.89
C SER A 82 19.42 47.24 16.41
N PHE A 83 18.75 48.34 16.07
CA PHE A 83 18.26 48.58 14.72
C PHE A 83 19.38 48.55 13.64
N PRO A 84 20.56 49.17 13.84
CA PRO A 84 21.68 49.04 12.89
C PRO A 84 22.21 47.60 12.77
N GLN A 85 22.21 46.83 13.87
CA GLN A 85 22.68 45.44 13.90
C GLN A 85 21.75 44.48 13.15
N LEU A 86 20.46 44.81 13.02
CA LEU A 86 19.51 44.00 12.25
C LEU A 86 19.59 44.29 10.74
N ILE A 87 19.95 45.52 10.36
CA ILE A 87 20.13 45.92 8.96
C ILE A 87 21.42 45.32 8.37
N SER A 88 22.49 45.18 9.17
CA SER A 88 23.74 44.56 8.72
C SER A 88 23.63 43.07 8.43
N LEU A 89 22.53 42.42 8.85
CA LEU A 89 22.24 41.03 8.56
C LEU A 89 21.62 40.93 7.15
N ASN A 90 22.47 40.68 6.15
CA ASN A 90 22.09 40.51 4.74
C ASN A 90 21.30 39.21 4.51
N PHE A 91 20.03 39.17 4.95
CA PHE A 91 19.19 37.99 4.79
C PHE A 91 18.66 37.86 3.37
N VAL A 92 19.09 36.81 2.66
CA VAL A 92 18.60 36.47 1.31
C VAL A 92 17.36 35.58 1.38
N ARG A 93 17.23 34.75 2.43
CA ARG A 93 16.15 33.75 2.58
C ARG A 93 15.71 33.56 4.02
N VAL A 94 14.40 33.55 4.23
CA VAL A 94 13.75 33.34 5.54
C VAL A 94 12.77 32.17 5.44
N THR A 95 12.91 31.17 6.31
CA THR A 95 11.95 30.06 6.43
C THR A 95 11.51 29.90 7.89
N ALA A 96 10.20 29.89 8.15
CA ALA A 96 9.65 29.74 9.49
C ALA A 96 8.52 28.71 9.55
N ARG A 97 8.52 27.89 10.61
CA ARG A 97 7.44 26.92 10.90
C ARG A 97 6.34 27.42 11.84
N ASP A 98 6.48 28.63 12.38
CA ASP A 98 5.46 29.28 13.23
C ASP A 98 5.23 30.71 12.74
N ASN A 99 3.99 31.00 12.37
CA ASN A 99 3.53 32.31 11.91
C ASN A 99 3.76 33.47 12.90
N ARG A 100 3.81 33.21 14.22
CA ARG A 100 4.14 34.26 15.23
C ARG A 100 5.59 34.68 15.12
N ILE A 101 6.47 33.70 14.91
CA ILE A 101 7.89 33.91 14.68
C ILE A 101 8.08 34.62 13.35
N LEU A 102 7.36 34.20 12.31
CA LEU A 102 7.42 34.84 11.01
C LEU A 102 6.94 36.30 11.04
N ASN A 103 5.79 36.63 11.64
CA ASN A 103 5.32 38.02 11.70
C ASN A 103 6.34 38.93 12.40
N LYS A 104 6.97 38.42 13.46
CA LYS A 104 8.04 39.12 14.17
C LYS A 104 9.30 39.26 13.30
N LEU A 105 9.74 38.18 12.65
CA LEU A 105 10.86 38.19 11.72
C LEU A 105 10.61 39.13 10.53
N ILE A 106 9.43 39.10 9.93
CA ILE A 106 9.05 40.02 8.86
C ILE A 106 9.05 41.46 9.38
N SER A 107 8.53 41.76 10.57
CA SER A 107 8.56 43.13 11.10
C SER A 107 10.00 43.66 11.31
N ILE A 108 10.93 42.75 11.57
CA ILE A 108 12.36 43.02 11.76
C ILE A 108 13.08 43.16 10.40
N VAL A 109 12.83 42.22 9.48
CA VAL A 109 13.59 42.07 8.22
C VAL A 109 12.93 42.78 7.04
N SER A 110 11.65 43.16 7.09
CA SER A 110 10.96 43.94 6.04
C SER A 110 11.56 45.32 5.77
N LYS A 111 12.47 45.78 6.63
CA LYS A 111 13.27 47.00 6.44
C LYS A 111 14.60 46.73 5.73
N SER A 112 14.98 45.46 5.54
CA SER A 112 16.09 45.03 4.70
C SER A 112 15.61 44.83 3.26
N LEU A 113 16.18 45.58 2.33
CA LEU A 113 15.80 45.58 0.91
C LEU A 113 16.27 44.32 0.16
N GLN A 114 16.98 43.38 0.82
CA GLN A 114 17.65 42.26 0.15
C GLN A 114 16.95 40.89 0.27
N ILE A 115 15.79 40.79 0.95
CA ILE A 115 15.11 39.49 1.06
C ILE A 115 14.54 39.06 -0.31
N CYS A 116 15.01 37.91 -0.79
CA CYS A 116 14.54 37.32 -2.04
C CYS A 116 13.53 36.18 -1.82
N ASN A 117 13.56 35.49 -0.68
CA ASN A 117 12.75 34.28 -0.48
C ASN A 117 12.15 34.19 0.93
N ILE A 118 10.82 34.05 1.01
CA ILE A 118 10.08 33.82 2.26
C ILE A 118 9.27 32.53 2.13
N LYS A 119 9.44 31.59 3.08
CA LYS A 119 8.61 30.39 3.19
C LYS A 119 8.05 30.20 4.58
N THR A 120 6.78 29.84 4.66
CA THR A 120 6.11 29.50 5.92
C THR A 120 5.45 28.14 5.81
N SER A 121 5.59 27.31 6.85
CA SER A 121 4.81 26.08 6.95
C SER A 121 4.28 25.88 8.37
N GLY A 122 2.96 25.99 8.52
CA GLY A 122 2.27 25.77 9.80
C GLY A 122 2.12 27.01 10.68
N GLY A 123 0.90 27.19 11.20
CA GLY A 123 0.59 28.19 12.21
C GLY A 123 -0.77 27.94 12.86
N THR A 124 -0.90 28.25 14.14
CA THR A 124 -2.08 27.92 14.96
C THR A 124 -3.12 29.05 15.06
N LYS A 125 -2.90 30.22 14.42
CA LYS A 125 -3.81 31.38 14.47
C LYS A 125 -3.81 32.19 13.17
N LYS A 126 -4.90 32.93 12.92
CA LYS A 126 -5.10 33.93 11.84
C LYS A 126 -3.80 34.60 11.40
N PHE A 127 -3.36 34.29 10.18
CA PHE A 127 -2.25 34.98 9.53
C PHE A 127 -2.82 35.95 8.49
N ARG A 128 -2.69 37.24 8.76
CA ARG A 128 -2.81 38.27 7.72
C ARG A 128 -1.42 38.49 7.15
N ILE A 129 -1.28 38.56 5.82
CA ILE A 129 -0.06 39.03 5.18
C ILE A 129 0.26 40.41 5.78
N PRO A 130 1.33 40.56 6.58
CA PRO A 130 1.66 41.86 7.14
C PRO A 130 1.84 42.86 6.00
N THR A 131 1.26 44.06 6.13
CA THR A 131 1.54 45.19 5.23
C THR A 131 3.05 45.44 5.09
N LEU A 132 3.83 45.01 6.10
CA LEU A 132 5.29 45.03 6.14
C LEU A 132 5.95 44.12 5.09
N ILE A 133 5.39 42.97 4.69
CA ILE A 133 6.00 42.15 3.60
C ILE A 133 6.06 42.98 2.32
N ALA A 134 5.05 43.82 2.04
CA ALA A 134 5.00 44.65 0.83
C ALA A 134 6.15 45.67 0.68
N SER A 135 6.97 45.85 1.71
CA SER A 135 8.19 46.66 1.67
C SER A 135 9.39 45.91 1.04
N CYS A 136 9.32 44.57 0.94
CA CYS A 136 10.37 43.72 0.37
C CYS A 136 10.33 43.74 -1.17
N ARG A 137 10.82 44.82 -1.79
CA ARG A 137 10.73 45.05 -3.25
C ARG A 137 11.47 44.00 -4.10
N ASN A 138 12.51 43.35 -3.57
CA ASN A 138 13.32 42.36 -4.29
C ASN A 138 12.86 40.90 -4.10
N LEU A 139 11.68 40.69 -3.54
CA LEU A 139 11.16 39.34 -3.27
C LEU A 139 10.90 38.60 -4.58
N THR A 140 11.57 37.46 -4.78
CA THR A 140 11.40 36.58 -5.94
C THR A 140 10.54 35.35 -5.62
N THR A 141 10.53 34.90 -4.36
CA THR A 141 9.74 33.76 -3.90
C THR A 141 8.96 34.07 -2.62
N LEU A 142 7.67 33.77 -2.62
CA LEU A 142 6.80 33.86 -1.46
C LEU A 142 5.95 32.58 -1.34
N SER A 143 6.09 31.85 -0.22
CA SER A 143 5.31 30.66 0.10
C SER A 143 4.62 30.87 1.44
N LEU A 144 3.29 30.91 1.45
CA LEU A 144 2.47 31.04 2.66
C LEU A 144 1.54 29.84 2.81
N ASP A 145 2.10 28.67 3.15
CA ASP A 145 1.35 27.41 3.28
C ASP A 145 1.00 27.17 4.76
N ILE A 146 -0.13 27.71 5.24
CA ILE A 146 -0.36 27.95 6.68
C ILE A 146 -1.01 26.75 7.38
N ASN A 147 -1.57 25.77 6.66
CA ASN A 147 -2.18 24.54 7.20
C ASN A 147 -3.20 24.79 8.33
N ASN A 148 -3.88 25.94 8.35
CA ASN A 148 -4.82 26.29 9.42
C ASN A 148 -6.27 26.35 8.90
N LYS A 149 -7.21 25.96 9.77
CA LYS A 149 -8.65 25.98 9.52
C LYS A 149 -9.25 27.39 9.46
N GLU A 150 -8.52 28.43 9.85
CA GLU A 150 -8.98 29.82 9.80
C GLU A 150 -8.62 30.48 8.45
N GLU A 151 -9.63 31.02 7.76
CA GLU A 151 -9.52 31.70 6.45
C GLU A 151 -8.43 32.80 6.42
N ILE A 152 -7.61 32.81 5.37
CA ILE A 152 -6.91 34.02 4.92
C ILE A 152 -7.96 34.91 4.27
N LYS A 153 -8.72 35.66 5.08
CA LYS A 153 -9.88 36.46 4.62
C LYS A 153 -9.54 37.64 3.72
N ALA A 154 -8.29 38.09 3.71
CA ALA A 154 -7.88 39.24 2.93
C ALA A 154 -6.38 39.22 2.66
N PHE A 155 -6.02 39.40 1.39
CA PHE A 155 -4.66 39.74 1.00
C PHE A 155 -4.52 41.24 1.04
N SER A 156 -3.33 41.73 1.39
CA SER A 156 -3.07 43.16 1.36
C SER A 156 -3.10 43.63 -0.11
N PRO A 157 -3.81 44.72 -0.45
CA PRO A 157 -3.78 45.33 -1.79
C PRO A 157 -2.36 45.65 -2.29
N LYS A 158 -1.40 45.71 -1.36
CA LYS A 158 0.02 45.95 -1.63
C LYS A 158 0.76 44.71 -2.19
N LEU A 159 0.11 43.57 -2.40
CA LEU A 159 0.74 42.39 -3.02
C LEU A 159 1.28 42.72 -4.43
N CYS A 160 0.61 43.61 -5.16
CA CYS A 160 1.06 44.08 -6.47
C CYS A 160 2.43 44.78 -6.47
N ASN A 161 2.93 45.20 -5.30
CA ASN A 161 4.22 45.88 -5.19
C ASN A 161 5.42 44.94 -5.38
N PHE A 162 5.22 43.61 -5.41
CA PHE A 162 6.28 42.64 -5.66
C PHE A 162 6.59 42.47 -7.15
N SER A 163 7.17 43.50 -7.76
CA SER A 163 7.45 43.55 -9.20
C SER A 163 8.52 42.57 -9.71
N TYR A 164 9.18 41.83 -8.82
CA TYR A 164 10.17 40.79 -9.12
C TYR A 164 9.73 39.37 -8.71
N LEU A 165 8.50 39.21 -8.22
CA LEU A 165 8.02 37.92 -7.76
C LEU A 165 7.85 36.96 -8.94
N THR A 166 8.54 35.83 -8.86
CA THR A 166 8.53 34.77 -9.89
C THR A 166 7.91 33.48 -9.36
N ASN A 167 7.90 33.27 -8.05
CA ASN A 167 7.33 32.10 -7.40
C ASN A 167 6.36 32.53 -6.29
N LEU A 168 5.12 32.05 -6.36
CA LEU A 168 4.09 32.29 -5.36
C LEU A 168 3.39 30.98 -5.00
N SER A 169 3.28 30.70 -3.70
CA SER A 169 2.53 29.56 -3.18
C SER A 169 1.62 30.00 -2.05
N PHE A 170 0.35 29.64 -2.17
CA PHE A 170 -0.66 29.70 -1.13
C PHE A 170 -1.31 28.33 -0.94
N SER A 171 -0.53 27.26 -1.06
CA SER A 171 -1.06 25.90 -0.94
C SER A 171 -1.45 25.55 0.50
N ASN A 172 -2.32 24.56 0.66
CA ASN A 172 -2.76 24.07 1.97
C ASN A 172 -3.32 25.19 2.86
N ASN A 173 -4.23 25.97 2.28
CA ASN A 173 -5.00 26.99 2.98
C ASN A 173 -6.51 26.72 2.78
N ASN A 174 -7.36 27.58 3.31
CA ASN A 174 -8.82 27.51 3.12
C ASN A 174 -9.31 28.61 2.17
N LEU A 175 -8.56 28.92 1.11
CA LEU A 175 -8.95 29.97 0.17
C LEU A 175 -10.17 29.54 -0.64
N GLU A 176 -11.23 30.35 -0.62
CA GLU A 176 -12.40 30.17 -1.51
C GLU A 176 -12.24 30.93 -2.83
N THR A 177 -11.50 32.05 -2.82
CA THR A 177 -11.17 32.84 -3.99
C THR A 177 -9.70 33.25 -3.98
N VAL A 178 -9.16 33.55 -5.16
CA VAL A 178 -7.82 34.12 -5.31
C VAL A 178 -7.97 35.65 -5.43
N PRO A 179 -7.19 36.44 -4.68
CA PRO A 179 -7.25 37.90 -4.75
C PRO A 179 -6.85 38.43 -6.12
N GLU A 180 -7.54 39.46 -6.57
CA GLU A 180 -7.29 40.10 -7.87
C GLU A 180 -5.84 40.61 -8.01
N GLU A 181 -5.22 41.00 -6.89
CA GLU A 181 -3.84 41.48 -6.86
C GLU A 181 -2.81 40.46 -7.32
N VAL A 182 -3.09 39.15 -7.16
CA VAL A 182 -2.20 38.08 -7.62
C VAL A 182 -2.06 38.13 -9.14
N PHE A 183 -3.14 38.44 -9.85
CA PHE A 183 -3.16 38.49 -11.31
C PHE A 183 -2.47 39.72 -11.91
N LYS A 184 -2.10 40.69 -11.06
CA LYS A 184 -1.29 41.86 -11.46
C LYS A 184 0.22 41.58 -11.45
N LEU A 185 0.64 40.40 -10.96
CA LEU A 185 2.05 39.98 -10.87
C LEU A 185 2.56 39.44 -12.22
N SER A 186 2.77 40.33 -13.19
CA SER A 186 3.08 39.96 -14.58
C SER A 186 4.38 39.16 -14.79
N LYS A 187 5.32 39.18 -13.84
CA LYS A 187 6.57 38.40 -13.89
C LYS A 187 6.48 37.02 -13.23
N LEU A 188 5.29 36.62 -12.76
CA LEU A 188 5.11 35.37 -12.06
C LEU A 188 5.32 34.18 -13.01
N CYS A 189 6.24 33.29 -12.66
CA CYS A 189 6.55 32.08 -13.42
C CYS A 189 5.86 30.85 -12.82
N ASN A 190 5.73 30.78 -11.50
CA ASN A 190 5.20 29.60 -10.81
C ASN A 190 4.14 30.02 -9.79
N LEU A 191 2.93 29.47 -9.92
CA LEU A 191 1.81 29.71 -9.02
C LEU A 191 1.26 28.39 -8.48
N ASN A 192 1.34 28.22 -7.16
CA ASN A 192 0.78 27.06 -6.46
C ASN A 192 -0.37 27.49 -5.53
N LEU A 193 -1.58 27.05 -5.87
CA LEU A 193 -2.81 27.26 -5.11
C LEU A 193 -3.43 25.92 -4.67
N SER A 194 -2.65 24.84 -4.68
CA SER A 194 -3.18 23.51 -4.39
C SER A 194 -3.65 23.34 -2.95
N HIS A 195 -4.56 22.39 -2.69
CA HIS A 195 -5.12 22.13 -1.37
C HIS A 195 -5.78 23.40 -0.78
N ASN A 196 -6.79 23.91 -1.48
CA ASN A 196 -7.63 25.03 -1.07
C ASN A 196 -9.12 24.69 -1.32
N ASN A 197 -10.02 25.67 -1.14
CA ASN A 197 -11.46 25.54 -1.37
C ASN A 197 -11.91 26.35 -2.61
N LEU A 198 -11.01 26.58 -3.59
CA LEU A 198 -11.31 27.41 -4.76
C LEU A 198 -12.40 26.78 -5.61
N LYS A 199 -13.47 27.52 -5.88
CA LYS A 199 -14.59 27.07 -6.74
C LYS A 199 -14.41 27.45 -8.20
N ASP A 200 -13.68 28.53 -8.44
CA ASP A 200 -13.40 29.08 -9.76
C ASP A 200 -12.05 29.81 -9.78
N LEU A 201 -11.68 30.28 -10.98
CA LEU A 201 -10.60 31.22 -11.20
C LEU A 201 -11.12 32.38 -12.06
N PRO A 202 -10.73 33.63 -11.80
CA PRO A 202 -11.14 34.76 -12.61
C PRO A 202 -10.43 34.78 -13.97
N GLU A 203 -11.03 35.46 -14.94
CA GLU A 203 -10.50 35.65 -16.29
C GLU A 203 -9.11 36.34 -16.30
N ASP A 204 -8.82 37.15 -15.27
CA ASP A 204 -7.55 37.85 -15.11
C ASP A 204 -6.34 36.93 -14.92
N ILE A 205 -6.52 35.62 -14.67
CA ILE A 205 -5.42 34.65 -14.70
C ILE A 205 -4.60 34.74 -15.99
N GLY A 206 -5.24 35.13 -17.11
CA GLY A 206 -4.57 35.34 -18.40
C GLY A 206 -3.54 36.48 -18.42
N ASN A 207 -3.53 37.36 -17.42
CA ASN A 207 -2.55 38.45 -17.29
C ASN A 207 -1.16 37.94 -16.85
N LEU A 208 -1.08 36.71 -16.30
CA LEU A 208 0.17 36.07 -15.88
C LEU A 208 0.95 35.50 -17.07
N SER A 209 1.26 36.33 -18.07
CA SER A 209 1.81 35.90 -19.37
C SER A 209 3.19 35.23 -19.32
N TYR A 210 3.89 35.28 -18.17
CA TYR A 210 5.15 34.58 -17.91
C TYR A 210 5.00 33.25 -17.17
N LEU A 211 3.77 32.83 -16.87
CA LEU A 211 3.53 31.62 -16.08
C LEU A 211 3.97 30.36 -16.84
N ILE A 212 4.83 29.59 -16.18
CA ILE A 212 5.44 28.33 -16.63
C ILE A 212 4.77 27.16 -15.91
N GLU A 213 4.45 27.30 -14.63
CA GLU A 213 3.79 26.26 -13.83
C GLU A 213 2.59 26.82 -13.06
N LEU A 214 1.45 26.14 -13.23
CA LEU A 214 0.22 26.39 -12.48
C LEU A 214 -0.23 25.10 -11.80
N ASN A 215 -0.25 25.11 -10.47
CA ASN A 215 -0.80 24.02 -9.67
C ASN A 215 -2.02 24.49 -8.89
N ILE A 216 -3.20 24.00 -9.27
CA ILE A 216 -4.47 24.28 -8.58
C ILE A 216 -5.16 22.97 -8.16
N SER A 217 -4.37 21.91 -7.97
CA SER A 217 -4.88 20.60 -7.56
C SER A 217 -5.50 20.60 -6.17
N TYR A 218 -6.41 19.67 -5.87
CA TYR A 218 -7.12 19.58 -4.59
C TYR A 218 -7.87 20.88 -4.27
N ASN A 219 -8.78 21.26 -5.16
CA ASN A 219 -9.70 22.39 -5.01
C ASN A 219 -11.13 21.94 -5.40
N GLN A 220 -12.05 22.88 -5.57
CA GLN A 220 -13.44 22.65 -5.91
C GLN A 220 -13.80 23.21 -7.31
N ILE A 221 -12.82 23.29 -8.22
CA ILE A 221 -13.00 23.97 -9.51
C ILE A 221 -13.89 23.16 -10.45
N GLU A 222 -15.01 23.75 -10.89
CA GLU A 222 -15.93 23.14 -11.85
C GLU A 222 -15.64 23.56 -13.31
N PHE A 223 -15.14 24.77 -13.52
CA PHE A 223 -14.88 25.35 -14.84
C PHE A 223 -13.56 26.12 -14.86
N LEU A 224 -12.88 26.09 -16.01
CA LEU A 224 -11.69 26.90 -16.25
C LEU A 224 -12.07 28.18 -17.02
N PRO A 225 -11.57 29.36 -16.63
CA PRO A 225 -11.84 30.63 -17.33
C PRO A 225 -11.12 30.69 -18.67
N LYS A 226 -11.66 31.45 -19.62
CA LYS A 226 -11.07 31.59 -20.97
C LYS A 226 -9.66 32.18 -20.94
N GLY A 227 -9.41 33.08 -19.98
CA GLY A 227 -8.12 33.71 -19.73
C GLY A 227 -7.00 32.72 -19.45
N LEU A 228 -7.29 31.56 -18.84
CA LEU A 228 -6.28 30.52 -18.58
C LEU A 228 -5.65 30.02 -19.88
N TYR A 229 -6.43 29.91 -20.95
CA TYR A 229 -5.95 29.43 -22.24
C TYR A 229 -5.08 30.45 -23.00
N LYS A 230 -4.92 31.69 -22.47
CA LYS A 230 -3.99 32.70 -23.00
C LYS A 230 -2.55 32.51 -22.51
N LEU A 231 -2.31 31.61 -21.54
CA LEU A 231 -1.01 31.37 -20.92
C LEU A 231 -0.06 30.57 -21.84
N SER A 232 0.43 31.23 -22.89
CA SER A 232 1.21 30.60 -23.97
C SER A 232 2.58 30.04 -23.56
N LYS A 233 3.11 30.43 -22.38
CA LYS A 233 4.37 29.90 -21.83
C LYS A 233 4.17 28.74 -20.85
N LEU A 234 2.93 28.37 -20.55
CA LEU A 234 2.62 27.36 -19.55
C LEU A 234 3.15 25.98 -20.01
N THR A 235 3.97 25.37 -19.17
CA THR A 235 4.60 24.06 -19.42
C THR A 235 4.04 22.96 -18.52
N ILE A 236 3.54 23.32 -17.34
CA ILE A 236 2.99 22.38 -16.36
C ILE A 236 1.65 22.93 -15.86
N LEU A 237 0.60 22.11 -16.01
CA LEU A 237 -0.73 22.41 -15.50
C LEU A 237 -1.23 21.23 -14.68
N ASN A 238 -1.40 21.45 -13.38
CA ASN A 238 -1.91 20.46 -12.44
C ASN A 238 -3.31 20.84 -11.93
N LEU A 239 -4.29 20.08 -12.37
CA LEU A 239 -5.73 20.21 -12.10
C LEU A 239 -6.29 19.01 -11.31
N LYS A 240 -5.41 18.14 -10.80
CA LYS A 240 -5.79 16.91 -10.08
C LYS A 240 -6.77 17.20 -8.94
N HIS A 241 -7.75 16.33 -8.69
CA HIS A 241 -8.73 16.48 -7.60
C HIS A 241 -9.44 17.83 -7.64
N ASN A 242 -10.26 18.01 -8.67
CA ASN A 242 -11.23 19.10 -8.82
C ASN A 242 -12.56 18.49 -9.31
N TYR A 243 -13.53 19.33 -9.69
CA TYR A 243 -14.85 18.89 -10.16
C TYR A 243 -15.07 19.23 -11.64
N LEU A 244 -13.99 19.27 -12.45
CA LEU A 244 -14.09 19.61 -13.87
C LEU A 244 -14.95 18.58 -14.61
N LYS A 245 -16.03 19.03 -15.23
CA LYS A 245 -16.92 18.19 -16.07
C LYS A 245 -16.57 18.24 -17.55
N ILE A 246 -15.98 19.36 -17.99
CA ILE A 246 -15.65 19.64 -19.40
C ILE A 246 -14.24 20.20 -19.46
N LEU A 247 -13.44 19.67 -20.39
CA LEU A 247 -12.20 20.31 -20.85
C LEU A 247 -12.49 21.01 -22.18
N GLN A 248 -12.48 22.35 -22.19
CA GLN A 248 -12.81 23.12 -23.39
C GLN A 248 -11.75 22.94 -24.49
N LYS A 249 -12.15 23.11 -25.76
CA LYS A 249 -11.26 22.96 -26.93
C LYS A 249 -10.07 23.91 -26.90
N GLU A 250 -10.23 25.07 -26.27
CA GLU A 250 -9.21 26.09 -26.07
C GLU A 250 -8.00 25.58 -25.27
N VAL A 251 -8.09 24.42 -24.61
CA VAL A 251 -6.92 23.74 -24.03
C VAL A 251 -5.79 23.57 -25.06
N GLY A 252 -6.14 23.36 -26.34
CA GLY A 252 -5.16 23.24 -27.43
C GLY A 252 -4.30 24.49 -27.65
N ASN A 253 -4.68 25.66 -27.11
CA ASN A 253 -3.89 26.90 -27.19
C ASN A 253 -2.65 26.87 -26.28
N LEU A 254 -2.60 25.96 -25.30
CA LEU A 254 -1.46 25.81 -24.37
C LEU A 254 -0.32 25.00 -25.03
N SER A 255 0.13 25.41 -26.22
CA SER A 255 1.01 24.61 -27.08
C SER A 255 2.40 24.28 -26.50
N LYS A 256 2.82 24.97 -25.43
CA LYS A 256 4.08 24.70 -24.70
C LYS A 256 3.92 23.69 -23.55
N LEU A 257 2.71 23.17 -23.32
CA LEU A 257 2.43 22.28 -22.22
C LEU A 257 3.17 20.95 -22.38
N THR A 258 3.98 20.60 -21.39
CA THR A 258 4.75 19.35 -21.32
C THR A 258 4.14 18.33 -20.37
N LYS A 259 3.40 18.80 -19.35
CA LYS A 259 2.72 17.97 -18.36
C LYS A 259 1.32 18.50 -18.08
N LEU A 260 0.32 17.64 -18.26
CA LEU A 260 -1.08 17.90 -17.94
C LEU A 260 -1.59 16.83 -16.99
N ASN A 261 -2.00 17.24 -15.79
CA ASN A 261 -2.57 16.34 -14.80
C ASN A 261 -4.01 16.71 -14.50
N LEU A 262 -4.94 15.87 -14.95
CA LEU A 262 -6.39 16.01 -14.75
C LEU A 262 -6.94 14.92 -13.82
N LYS A 263 -6.08 14.11 -13.17
CA LYS A 263 -6.50 12.95 -12.36
C LYS A 263 -7.58 13.31 -11.34
N CYS A 264 -8.57 12.45 -11.13
CA CYS A 264 -9.66 12.66 -10.17
C CYS A 264 -10.45 13.95 -10.47
N ASN A 265 -11.07 14.02 -11.64
CA ASN A 265 -12.10 15.00 -11.99
C ASN A 265 -13.35 14.24 -12.46
N ASP A 266 -14.32 14.90 -13.07
CA ASP A 266 -15.53 14.27 -13.61
C ASP A 266 -15.68 14.55 -15.12
N ILE A 267 -14.55 14.63 -15.84
CA ILE A 267 -14.52 14.99 -17.25
C ILE A 267 -15.26 13.94 -18.08
N MET A 268 -16.20 14.40 -18.91
CA MET A 268 -17.00 13.51 -19.74
C MET A 268 -16.31 13.16 -21.05
N ASN A 269 -15.70 14.15 -21.72
CA ASN A 269 -15.06 14.00 -23.03
C ASN A 269 -13.76 14.79 -23.08
N ILE A 270 -12.79 14.28 -23.84
CA ILE A 270 -11.55 15.00 -24.18
C ILE A 270 -11.71 15.58 -25.60
N PRO A 271 -11.46 16.89 -25.80
CA PRO A 271 -11.60 17.54 -27.11
C PRO A 271 -10.52 17.09 -28.09
N GLU A 272 -10.80 17.12 -29.40
CA GLU A 272 -9.84 16.78 -30.47
C GLU A 272 -8.59 17.67 -30.45
N GLU A 273 -8.75 18.92 -30.02
CA GLU A 273 -7.70 19.92 -29.86
C GLU A 273 -6.66 19.56 -28.79
N ILE A 274 -6.88 18.51 -27.98
CA ILE A 274 -5.82 17.95 -27.13
C ILE A 274 -4.57 17.62 -27.96
N GLY A 275 -4.76 17.22 -29.23
CA GLY A 275 -3.67 16.91 -30.16
C GLY A 275 -2.80 18.11 -30.54
N ASN A 276 -3.22 19.35 -30.24
CA ASN A 276 -2.43 20.56 -30.48
C ASN A 276 -1.34 20.77 -29.41
N LEU A 277 -1.37 20.01 -28.32
CA LEU A 277 -0.35 20.05 -27.25
C LEU A 277 0.91 19.28 -27.69
N SER A 278 1.56 19.71 -28.77
CA SER A 278 2.65 18.96 -29.42
C SER A 278 3.89 18.73 -28.55
N GLU A 279 4.08 19.53 -27.49
CA GLU A 279 5.16 19.38 -26.51
C GLU A 279 4.84 18.42 -25.35
N LEU A 280 3.63 17.85 -25.31
CA LEU A 280 3.17 17.08 -24.17
C LEU A 280 3.95 15.77 -24.03
N THR A 281 4.56 15.59 -22.86
CA THR A 281 5.35 14.40 -22.50
C THR A 281 4.64 13.50 -21.49
N LYS A 282 3.76 14.06 -20.66
CA LYS A 282 2.98 13.33 -19.66
C LYS A 282 1.54 13.81 -19.64
N LEU A 283 0.60 12.87 -19.77
CA LEU A 283 -0.84 13.12 -19.68
C LEU A 283 -1.45 12.16 -18.67
N ASN A 284 -2.11 12.72 -17.65
CA ASN A 284 -2.81 11.94 -16.63
C ASN A 284 -4.30 12.28 -16.64
N LEU A 285 -5.10 11.30 -17.07
CA LEU A 285 -6.56 11.30 -17.15
C LEU A 285 -7.17 10.23 -16.23
N ASN A 286 -6.44 9.76 -15.20
CA ASN A 286 -6.95 8.75 -14.30
C ASN A 286 -8.20 9.24 -13.56
N ILE A 287 -9.16 8.33 -13.31
CA ILE A 287 -10.31 8.53 -12.44
C ILE A 287 -11.13 9.75 -12.90
N GLN A 288 -11.68 9.71 -14.12
CA GLN A 288 -12.74 10.66 -14.53
C GLN A 288 -14.14 10.08 -14.39
N ARG A 289 -14.24 8.75 -14.18
CA ARG A 289 -15.48 7.95 -14.06
C ARG A 289 -16.39 7.94 -15.29
N ASN A 290 -16.27 8.89 -16.22
CA ASN A 290 -17.24 9.10 -17.29
C ASN A 290 -16.66 9.12 -18.71
N ILE A 291 -15.33 9.22 -18.90
CA ILE A 291 -14.72 9.14 -20.23
C ILE A 291 -15.02 7.78 -20.86
N ARG A 292 -15.68 7.79 -22.02
CA ARG A 292 -16.02 6.58 -22.80
C ARG A 292 -15.14 6.34 -24.01
N THR A 293 -14.50 7.39 -24.52
CA THR A 293 -13.66 7.36 -25.73
C THR A 293 -12.53 8.37 -25.60
N LEU A 294 -11.45 8.16 -26.35
CA LEU A 294 -10.43 9.19 -26.58
C LEU A 294 -10.57 9.73 -28.01
N PRO A 295 -10.32 11.03 -28.23
CA PRO A 295 -10.31 11.63 -29.56
C PRO A 295 -9.16 11.09 -30.41
N ARG A 296 -9.30 11.13 -31.74
CA ARG A 296 -8.24 10.73 -32.69
C ARG A 296 -7.01 11.62 -32.57
N GLY A 297 -7.22 12.89 -32.22
CA GLY A 297 -6.18 13.88 -31.96
C GLY A 297 -5.13 13.44 -30.93
N ILE A 298 -5.42 12.46 -30.05
CA ILE A 298 -4.42 11.92 -29.13
C ILE A 298 -3.18 11.41 -29.85
N GLY A 299 -3.33 10.84 -31.06
CA GLY A 299 -2.20 10.32 -31.84
C GLY A 299 -1.23 11.38 -32.36
N LYS A 300 -1.58 12.68 -32.28
CA LYS A 300 -0.68 13.79 -32.63
C LYS A 300 0.37 14.08 -31.54
N LEU A 301 0.20 13.53 -30.33
CA LEU A 301 1.08 13.76 -29.19
C LEU A 301 2.37 12.92 -29.27
N THR A 302 3.13 13.06 -30.36
CA THR A 302 4.29 12.19 -30.67
C THR A 302 5.43 12.28 -29.66
N LYS A 303 5.51 13.32 -28.83
CA LYS A 303 6.48 13.46 -27.72
C LYS A 303 6.02 12.78 -26.42
N LEU A 304 4.81 12.22 -26.38
CA LEU A 304 4.25 11.63 -25.17
C LEU A 304 5.04 10.40 -24.73
N THR A 305 5.40 10.37 -23.45
CA THR A 305 6.19 9.29 -22.82
C THR A 305 5.39 8.53 -21.76
N SER A 306 4.38 9.16 -21.16
CA SER A 306 3.52 8.55 -20.14
C SER A 306 2.07 8.98 -20.38
N LEU A 307 1.19 7.99 -20.55
CA LEU A 307 -0.24 8.17 -20.73
C LEU A 307 -0.97 7.31 -19.70
N LYS A 308 -1.69 7.96 -18.78
CA LYS A 308 -2.45 7.31 -17.71
C LYS A 308 -3.92 7.63 -17.85
N ILE A 309 -4.77 6.61 -17.99
CA ILE A 309 -6.22 6.72 -18.26
C ILE A 309 -7.00 5.68 -17.44
N GLU A 310 -6.49 5.35 -16.27
CA GLU A 310 -7.06 4.35 -15.36
C GLU A 310 -8.43 4.77 -14.80
N TYR A 311 -9.31 3.83 -14.44
CA TYR A 311 -10.62 4.10 -13.80
C TYR A 311 -11.51 5.04 -14.64
N ASN A 312 -11.74 4.64 -15.89
CA ASN A 312 -12.65 5.30 -16.82
C ASN A 312 -13.64 4.26 -17.39
N LYS A 313 -14.38 4.62 -18.44
CA LYS A 313 -15.36 3.74 -19.11
C LYS A 313 -14.99 3.51 -20.58
N ILE A 314 -13.70 3.57 -20.90
CA ILE A 314 -13.21 3.46 -22.28
C ILE A 314 -13.43 2.04 -22.79
N ARG A 315 -14.05 1.93 -23.96
CA ARG A 315 -14.31 0.62 -24.61
C ARG A 315 -13.30 0.26 -25.70
N ILE A 316 -12.77 1.27 -26.37
CA ILE A 316 -11.88 1.15 -27.51
C ILE A 316 -10.85 2.29 -27.43
N LEU A 317 -9.58 1.97 -27.67
CA LEU A 317 -8.55 2.98 -27.91
C LEU A 317 -8.58 3.38 -29.39
N PRO A 318 -8.46 4.68 -29.72
CA PRO A 318 -8.40 5.12 -31.12
C PRO A 318 -7.18 4.50 -31.81
N GLU A 319 -7.29 4.14 -33.10
CA GLU A 319 -6.20 3.51 -33.86
C GLU A 319 -4.93 4.37 -33.87
N GLU A 320 -5.11 5.69 -33.86
CA GLU A 320 -4.02 6.66 -33.83
C GLU A 320 -3.19 6.61 -32.55
N ILE A 321 -3.60 5.86 -31.52
CA ILE A 321 -2.76 5.58 -30.34
C ILE A 321 -1.41 4.98 -30.77
N CYS A 322 -1.36 4.25 -31.88
CA CYS A 322 -0.16 3.63 -32.42
C CYS A 322 0.90 4.65 -32.89
N ASN A 323 0.53 5.93 -33.04
CA ASN A 323 1.43 7.02 -33.42
C ASN A 323 2.26 7.57 -32.25
N LEU A 324 1.95 7.14 -31.02
CA LEU A 324 2.68 7.54 -29.80
C LEU A 324 4.02 6.79 -29.66
N ILE A 325 4.87 6.85 -30.69
CA ILE A 325 6.10 6.05 -30.81
C ILE A 325 7.14 6.30 -29.70
N ASN A 326 6.99 7.37 -28.91
CA ASN A 326 7.84 7.68 -27.77
C ASN A 326 7.28 7.21 -26.41
N LEU A 327 6.12 6.55 -26.41
CA LEU A 327 5.43 6.12 -25.19
C LEU A 327 6.24 5.03 -24.48
N LYS A 328 6.48 5.24 -23.18
CA LYS A 328 7.20 4.32 -22.29
C LYS A 328 6.28 3.68 -21.26
N GLU A 329 5.24 4.39 -20.87
CA GLU A 329 4.25 3.95 -19.89
C GLU A 329 2.84 4.18 -20.46
N LEU A 330 2.07 3.09 -20.57
CA LEU A 330 0.65 3.13 -20.88
C LEU A 330 -0.12 2.41 -19.76
N ASN A 331 -0.96 3.15 -19.04
CA ASN A 331 -1.87 2.59 -18.05
C ASN A 331 -3.31 2.91 -18.45
N VAL A 332 -4.06 1.89 -18.87
CA VAL A 332 -5.48 1.95 -19.23
C VAL A 332 -6.32 0.97 -18.40
N SER A 333 -5.84 0.65 -17.19
CA SER A 333 -6.48 -0.31 -16.29
C SER A 333 -7.84 0.19 -15.79
N TYR A 334 -8.71 -0.71 -15.32
CA TYR A 334 -10.05 -0.35 -14.84
C TYR A 334 -10.85 0.45 -15.88
N ASN A 335 -11.00 -0.14 -17.06
CA ASN A 335 -11.81 0.37 -18.16
C ASN A 335 -12.71 -0.78 -18.69
N ALA A 336 -13.25 -0.63 -19.89
CA ALA A 336 -14.03 -1.65 -20.59
C ALA A 336 -13.40 -1.99 -21.95
N ILE A 337 -12.07 -1.87 -22.08
CA ILE A 337 -11.35 -2.07 -23.34
C ILE A 337 -11.47 -3.53 -23.76
N SER A 338 -11.84 -3.77 -25.01
CA SER A 338 -12.01 -5.13 -25.56
C SER A 338 -10.93 -5.53 -26.56
N THR A 339 -10.27 -4.56 -27.19
CA THR A 339 -9.27 -4.77 -28.25
C THR A 339 -8.08 -3.82 -28.08
N LEU A 340 -6.89 -4.25 -28.53
CA LEU A 340 -5.64 -3.49 -28.46
C LEU A 340 -5.02 -3.29 -29.86
N LEU A 341 -5.71 -2.55 -30.73
CA LEU A 341 -5.26 -2.36 -32.10
C LEU A 341 -4.01 -1.46 -32.17
N GLY A 342 -3.01 -1.89 -32.93
CA GLY A 342 -1.79 -1.12 -33.22
C GLY A 342 -0.82 -1.01 -32.04
N ILE A 343 -1.04 -1.77 -30.96
CA ILE A 343 -0.22 -1.68 -29.74
C ILE A 343 1.24 -2.06 -30.03
N GLY A 344 1.46 -2.98 -30.97
CA GLY A 344 2.80 -3.45 -31.35
C GLY A 344 3.71 -2.39 -31.97
N LYS A 345 3.17 -1.24 -32.40
CA LYS A 345 3.98 -0.12 -32.91
C LYS A 345 4.65 0.69 -31.79
N LEU A 346 4.21 0.54 -30.55
CA LEU A 346 4.70 1.32 -29.41
C LEU A 346 5.99 0.71 -28.82
N THR A 347 6.99 0.49 -29.67
CA THR A 347 8.20 -0.31 -29.37
C THR A 347 9.07 0.23 -28.24
N LYS A 348 8.88 1.49 -27.82
CA LYS A 348 9.56 2.09 -26.65
C LYS A 348 8.84 1.84 -25.32
N LEU A 349 7.69 1.14 -25.31
CA LEU A 349 6.98 0.81 -24.09
C LEU A 349 7.84 -0.05 -23.18
N THR A 350 7.90 0.36 -21.91
CA THR A 350 8.55 -0.36 -20.81
C THR A 350 7.55 -0.88 -19.79
N SER A 351 6.37 -0.25 -19.68
CA SER A 351 5.30 -0.69 -18.77
C SER A 351 3.94 -0.56 -19.46
N LEU A 352 3.21 -1.68 -19.53
CA LEU A 352 1.87 -1.78 -20.10
C LEU A 352 0.92 -2.37 -19.06
N LYS A 353 0.03 -1.52 -18.53
CA LYS A 353 -0.96 -1.86 -17.50
C LYS A 353 -2.36 -1.78 -18.09
N ILE A 354 -2.98 -2.94 -18.24
CA ILE A 354 -4.29 -3.12 -18.89
C ILE A 354 -5.24 -3.99 -18.04
N GLN A 355 -4.95 -4.14 -16.75
CA GLN A 355 -5.77 -4.96 -15.85
C GLN A 355 -7.19 -4.42 -15.65
N TYR A 356 -8.14 -5.29 -15.28
CA TYR A 356 -9.55 -4.92 -15.10
C TYR A 356 -10.15 -4.28 -16.37
N ASN A 357 -10.12 -5.02 -17.47
CA ASN A 357 -10.73 -4.65 -18.76
C ASN A 357 -11.61 -5.82 -19.27
N LYS A 358 -11.92 -5.83 -20.57
CA LYS A 358 -12.75 -6.84 -21.26
C LYS A 358 -12.02 -7.45 -22.46
N ILE A 359 -10.70 -7.54 -22.37
CA ILE A 359 -9.85 -8.05 -23.44
C ILE A 359 -10.00 -9.56 -23.50
N ARG A 360 -10.33 -10.10 -24.68
CA ARG A 360 -10.46 -11.55 -24.92
C ARG A 360 -9.24 -12.17 -25.59
N ILE A 361 -8.52 -11.38 -26.37
CA ILE A 361 -7.37 -11.82 -27.15
C ILE A 361 -6.28 -10.76 -27.00
N LEU A 362 -5.07 -11.20 -26.63
CA LEU A 362 -3.87 -10.40 -26.80
C LEU A 362 -3.38 -10.55 -28.24
N PRO A 363 -3.21 -9.46 -29.00
CA PRO A 363 -2.81 -9.57 -30.39
C PRO A 363 -1.32 -9.96 -30.49
N GLU A 364 -0.96 -10.77 -31.48
CA GLU A 364 0.44 -11.22 -31.73
C GLU A 364 1.45 -10.08 -31.82
N GLU A 365 1.02 -8.91 -32.31
CA GLU A 365 1.88 -7.73 -32.40
C GLU A 365 2.37 -7.21 -31.03
N ILE A 366 1.75 -7.60 -29.91
CA ILE A 366 2.25 -7.26 -28.56
C ILE A 366 3.67 -7.79 -28.35
N CYS A 367 4.05 -8.87 -29.03
CA CYS A 367 5.37 -9.48 -29.00
C CYS A 367 6.46 -8.61 -29.66
N ASN A 368 6.07 -7.52 -30.34
CA ASN A 368 7.02 -6.53 -30.88
C ASN A 368 7.53 -5.56 -29.81
N LEU A 369 6.94 -5.56 -28.60
CA LEU A 369 7.29 -4.68 -27.51
C LEU A 369 8.55 -5.16 -26.76
N ILE A 370 9.66 -5.33 -27.48
CA ILE A 370 10.90 -5.94 -26.95
C ILE A 370 11.51 -5.20 -25.75
N ASN A 371 11.15 -3.92 -25.53
CA ASN A 371 11.61 -3.12 -24.39
C ASN A 371 10.71 -3.23 -23.15
N LEU A 372 9.62 -4.00 -23.23
CA LEU A 372 8.64 -4.13 -22.17
C LEU A 372 9.25 -4.84 -20.97
N LYS A 373 9.13 -4.25 -19.78
CA LYS A 373 9.60 -4.78 -18.49
C LYS A 373 8.45 -5.27 -17.61
N GLU A 374 7.29 -4.63 -17.74
CA GLU A 374 6.09 -4.94 -16.97
C GLU A 374 4.90 -5.07 -17.92
N LEU A 375 4.27 -6.25 -17.91
CA LEU A 375 3.02 -6.54 -18.61
C LEU A 375 1.98 -7.01 -17.60
N ASN A 376 0.96 -6.19 -17.35
CA ASN A 376 -0.13 -6.55 -16.44
C ASN A 376 -1.46 -6.58 -17.18
N VAL A 377 -2.00 -7.78 -17.37
CA VAL A 377 -3.26 -8.07 -18.06
C VAL A 377 -4.29 -8.73 -17.14
N ARG A 378 -4.07 -8.66 -15.82
CA ARG A 378 -4.90 -9.29 -14.79
C ARG A 378 -6.38 -8.91 -14.92
N CYS A 379 -7.30 -9.80 -14.54
CA CYS A 379 -8.74 -9.52 -14.52
C CYS A 379 -9.26 -9.05 -15.89
N ASN A 380 -9.00 -9.86 -16.92
CA ASN A 380 -9.58 -9.72 -18.26
C ASN A 380 -10.30 -11.04 -18.62
N ASP A 381 -10.69 -11.20 -19.89
CA ASP A 381 -11.36 -12.40 -20.40
C ASP A 381 -10.44 -13.17 -21.36
N ILE A 382 -9.11 -13.08 -21.20
CA ILE A 382 -8.11 -13.61 -22.15
C ILE A 382 -8.12 -15.14 -22.13
N SER A 383 -8.26 -15.77 -23.30
CA SER A 383 -8.28 -17.24 -23.42
C SER A 383 -6.94 -17.87 -23.79
N THR A 384 -6.07 -17.13 -24.48
CA THR A 384 -4.76 -17.62 -24.94
C THR A 384 -3.73 -16.49 -24.90
N LEU A 385 -2.46 -16.87 -24.73
CA LEU A 385 -1.32 -15.97 -24.95
C LEU A 385 -0.81 -16.12 -26.39
N PRO A 386 -0.18 -15.07 -26.96
CA PRO A 386 0.51 -15.16 -28.24
C PRO A 386 1.60 -16.23 -28.24
N GLU A 387 1.76 -16.97 -29.34
CA GLU A 387 2.78 -18.03 -29.44
C GLU A 387 4.20 -17.47 -29.30
N ARG A 388 4.39 -16.20 -29.66
CA ARG A 388 5.69 -15.51 -29.62
C ARG A 388 5.89 -14.66 -28.36
N ILE A 389 5.18 -14.94 -27.26
CA ILE A 389 5.31 -14.16 -26.01
C ILE A 389 6.76 -14.10 -25.50
N GLY A 390 7.56 -15.14 -25.77
CA GLY A 390 9.00 -15.22 -25.49
C GLY A 390 9.85 -14.08 -26.07
N ASN A 391 9.39 -13.39 -27.13
CA ASN A 391 10.10 -12.25 -27.71
C ASN A 391 10.20 -11.03 -26.78
N LEU A 392 9.44 -11.00 -25.69
CA LEU A 392 9.50 -9.95 -24.67
C LEU A 392 10.74 -10.17 -23.77
N ILE A 393 11.92 -10.22 -24.37
CA ILE A 393 13.19 -10.62 -23.73
C ILE A 393 13.59 -9.76 -22.53
N ASN A 394 13.08 -8.52 -22.42
CA ASN A 394 13.36 -7.62 -21.31
C ASN A 394 12.29 -7.66 -20.20
N LEU A 395 11.29 -8.54 -20.32
CA LEU A 395 10.18 -8.63 -19.38
C LEU A 395 10.68 -9.15 -18.03
N THR A 396 10.42 -8.38 -16.97
CA THR A 396 10.76 -8.73 -15.59
C THR A 396 9.54 -9.15 -14.79
N GLU A 397 8.37 -8.61 -15.13
CA GLU A 397 7.10 -8.92 -14.46
C GLU A 397 6.00 -9.20 -15.50
N LEU A 398 5.38 -10.38 -15.36
CA LEU A 398 4.23 -10.79 -16.15
C LEU A 398 3.08 -11.19 -15.22
N ASN A 399 1.97 -10.45 -15.32
CA ASN A 399 0.76 -10.75 -14.56
C ASN A 399 -0.41 -11.02 -15.51
N ILE A 400 -0.77 -12.29 -15.64
CA ILE A 400 -1.89 -12.80 -16.46
C ILE A 400 -2.99 -13.41 -15.57
N SER A 401 -2.92 -13.25 -14.26
CA SER A 401 -3.86 -13.84 -13.31
C SER A 401 -5.31 -13.39 -13.53
N ASN A 402 -6.29 -14.20 -13.13
CA ASN A 402 -7.73 -13.89 -13.27
C ASN A 402 -8.10 -13.63 -14.74
N ASN A 403 -7.86 -14.62 -15.59
CA ASN A 403 -8.26 -14.69 -16.99
C ASN A 403 -8.84 -16.09 -17.26
N ASN A 404 -9.05 -16.45 -18.53
CA ASN A 404 -9.58 -17.74 -18.96
C ASN A 404 -8.51 -18.56 -19.72
N ILE A 405 -7.23 -18.38 -19.38
CA ILE A 405 -6.11 -18.99 -20.11
C ILE A 405 -6.08 -20.48 -19.82
N ASN A 406 -6.07 -21.33 -20.85
CA ASN A 406 -6.06 -22.79 -20.70
C ASN A 406 -4.69 -23.43 -20.96
N ILE A 407 -3.84 -22.79 -21.77
CA ILE A 407 -2.52 -23.29 -22.18
C ILE A 407 -1.53 -22.12 -22.13
N LEU A 408 -0.32 -22.40 -21.64
CA LEU A 408 0.83 -21.50 -21.79
C LEU A 408 1.67 -21.94 -23.00
N PRO A 409 2.08 -21.03 -23.90
CA PRO A 409 2.96 -21.37 -25.02
C PRO A 409 4.35 -21.75 -24.52
N ASP A 410 5.03 -22.66 -25.21
CA ASP A 410 6.40 -23.08 -24.86
C ASP A 410 7.39 -21.91 -24.83
N SER A 411 7.17 -20.86 -25.64
CA SER A 411 8.01 -19.65 -25.67
C SER A 411 7.98 -18.86 -24.35
N ILE A 412 7.08 -19.16 -23.41
CA ILE A 412 7.11 -18.55 -22.07
C ILE A 412 8.48 -18.75 -21.38
N GLY A 413 9.15 -19.88 -21.66
CA GLY A 413 10.49 -20.19 -21.15
C GLY A 413 11.62 -19.33 -21.71
N GLU A 414 11.36 -18.53 -22.75
CA GLU A 414 12.34 -17.61 -23.35
C GLU A 414 12.37 -16.24 -22.65
N LEU A 415 11.49 -16.00 -21.67
CA LEU A 415 11.47 -14.78 -20.86
C LEU A 415 12.60 -14.79 -19.80
N LEU A 416 13.85 -14.86 -20.25
CA LEU A 416 15.01 -15.12 -19.39
C LEU A 416 15.25 -14.08 -18.29
N ASN A 417 14.72 -12.86 -18.44
CA ASN A 417 14.81 -11.78 -17.44
C ASN A 417 13.62 -11.75 -16.46
N LEU A 418 12.67 -12.68 -16.59
CA LEU A 418 11.46 -12.69 -15.77
C LEU A 418 11.79 -13.03 -14.32
N SER A 419 11.39 -12.15 -13.40
CA SER A 419 11.60 -12.30 -11.96
C SER A 419 10.30 -12.63 -11.21
N SER A 420 9.16 -12.24 -11.77
CA SER A 420 7.83 -12.45 -11.18
C SER A 420 6.83 -12.87 -12.23
N LEU A 421 6.20 -14.02 -12.02
CA LEU A 421 5.15 -14.58 -12.88
C LEU A 421 3.91 -14.89 -12.06
N TYR A 422 2.81 -14.21 -12.40
CA TYR A 422 1.50 -14.39 -11.76
C TYR A 422 0.50 -14.95 -12.77
N ILE A 423 0.14 -16.22 -12.64
CA ILE A 423 -0.83 -16.92 -13.52
C ILE A 423 -2.03 -17.47 -12.75
N ASP A 424 -2.22 -17.09 -11.48
CA ASP A 424 -3.31 -17.60 -10.64
C ASP A 424 -4.69 -17.34 -11.23
N SER A 425 -5.66 -18.20 -10.88
CA SER A 425 -7.07 -18.03 -11.26
C SER A 425 -7.23 -17.97 -12.77
N ASN A 426 -6.81 -19.04 -13.44
CA ASN A 426 -6.99 -19.28 -14.86
C ASN A 426 -7.57 -20.69 -15.06
N GLU A 427 -7.58 -21.20 -16.29
CA GLU A 427 -8.02 -22.55 -16.62
C GLU A 427 -6.87 -23.46 -17.07
N ILE A 428 -5.63 -23.15 -16.64
CA ILE A 428 -4.41 -23.81 -17.16
C ILE A 428 -4.43 -25.29 -16.79
N THR A 429 -4.31 -26.17 -17.79
CA THR A 429 -4.32 -27.63 -17.60
C THR A 429 -2.92 -28.23 -17.41
N GLU A 430 -1.91 -27.61 -18.03
CA GLU A 430 -0.53 -28.07 -17.98
C GLU A 430 0.46 -26.90 -17.98
N LEU A 431 1.64 -27.12 -17.39
CA LEU A 431 2.76 -26.19 -17.47
C LEU A 431 3.79 -26.71 -18.48
N PRO A 432 4.27 -25.88 -19.41
CA PRO A 432 5.29 -26.30 -20.37
C PRO A 432 6.61 -26.56 -19.65
N LYS A 433 7.36 -27.57 -20.11
CA LYS A 433 8.69 -27.90 -19.54
C LYS A 433 9.67 -26.73 -19.64
N SER A 434 9.50 -25.89 -20.66
CA SER A 434 10.29 -24.68 -20.88
C SER A 434 10.19 -23.67 -19.73
N LEU A 435 9.15 -23.75 -18.88
CA LEU A 435 9.03 -22.91 -17.68
C LEU A 435 10.26 -23.04 -16.76
N GLY A 436 10.91 -24.22 -16.74
CA GLY A 436 12.15 -24.44 -15.99
C GLY A 436 13.37 -23.66 -16.50
N SER A 437 13.29 -22.99 -17.65
CA SER A 437 14.34 -22.12 -18.19
C SER A 437 14.33 -20.71 -17.59
N LEU A 438 13.35 -20.37 -16.76
CA LEU A 438 13.20 -19.05 -16.14
C LEU A 438 14.16 -18.85 -14.94
N PHE A 439 15.47 -18.94 -15.17
CA PHE A 439 16.48 -18.99 -14.09
C PHE A 439 16.45 -17.78 -13.13
N ASN A 440 15.93 -16.63 -13.56
CA ASN A 440 15.84 -15.40 -12.74
C ASN A 440 14.54 -15.29 -11.93
N ILE A 441 13.61 -16.24 -12.06
CA ILE A 441 12.32 -16.16 -11.38
C ILE A 441 12.49 -16.31 -9.87
N SER A 442 11.89 -15.37 -9.13
CA SER A 442 11.88 -15.32 -7.67
C SER A 442 10.48 -15.53 -7.08
N THR A 443 9.45 -15.21 -7.87
CA THR A 443 8.03 -15.32 -7.48
C THR A 443 7.27 -16.01 -8.60
N LEU A 444 6.63 -17.14 -8.26
CA LEU A 444 5.80 -17.91 -9.18
C LEU A 444 4.48 -18.26 -8.48
N TYR A 445 3.39 -17.68 -8.94
CA TYR A 445 2.04 -17.97 -8.42
C TYR A 445 1.16 -18.58 -9.52
N ILE A 446 0.75 -19.83 -9.33
CA ILE A 446 0.00 -20.66 -10.29
C ILE A 446 -1.30 -21.22 -9.72
N SER A 447 -1.75 -20.69 -8.58
CA SER A 447 -2.85 -21.22 -7.79
C SER A 447 -4.20 -21.07 -8.50
N ASN A 448 -5.18 -21.89 -8.14
CA ASN A 448 -6.54 -21.83 -8.71
C ASN A 448 -6.52 -22.01 -10.25
N ASN A 449 -6.02 -23.16 -10.69
CA ASN A 449 -5.97 -23.58 -12.09
C ASN A 449 -6.45 -25.04 -12.21
N LYS A 450 -6.31 -25.66 -13.39
CA LYS A 450 -6.66 -27.06 -13.67
C LYS A 450 -5.41 -27.95 -13.82
N ILE A 451 -4.29 -27.56 -13.21
CA ILE A 451 -2.99 -28.23 -13.39
C ILE A 451 -3.00 -29.59 -12.68
N GLU A 452 -2.75 -30.68 -13.42
CA GLU A 452 -2.69 -32.04 -12.85
C GLU A 452 -1.29 -32.47 -12.39
N SER A 453 -0.25 -31.89 -12.98
CA SER A 453 1.15 -32.19 -12.66
C SER A 453 2.04 -30.96 -12.85
N ILE A 454 3.02 -30.79 -11.97
CA ILE A 454 4.10 -29.81 -12.14
C ILE A 454 5.29 -30.54 -12.80
N PRO A 455 5.90 -29.97 -13.87
CA PRO A 455 7.04 -30.59 -14.56
C PRO A 455 8.29 -30.68 -13.67
N GLU A 456 9.13 -31.69 -13.88
CA GLU A 456 10.38 -31.89 -13.14
C GLU A 456 11.36 -30.71 -13.34
N GLU A 457 11.28 -30.04 -14.50
CA GLU A 457 12.05 -28.85 -14.83
C GLU A 457 11.81 -27.67 -13.88
N ILE A 458 10.73 -27.68 -13.08
CA ILE A 458 10.53 -26.68 -12.02
C ILE A 458 11.71 -26.61 -11.05
N GLY A 459 12.41 -27.73 -10.83
CA GLY A 459 13.60 -27.78 -9.97
C GLY A 459 14.80 -27.00 -10.49
N ASN A 460 14.76 -26.49 -11.72
CA ASN A 460 15.81 -25.65 -12.29
C ASN A 460 15.69 -24.18 -11.86
N LEU A 461 14.57 -23.78 -11.23
CA LEU A 461 14.29 -22.41 -10.80
C LEU A 461 15.02 -22.05 -9.51
N LEU A 462 16.36 -22.11 -9.53
CA LEU A 462 17.19 -22.02 -8.33
C LEU A 462 17.03 -20.70 -7.54
N ASN A 463 16.56 -19.63 -8.17
CA ASN A 463 16.31 -18.33 -7.55
C ASN A 463 14.88 -18.17 -6.99
N LEU A 464 14.04 -19.20 -7.09
CA LEU A 464 12.65 -19.13 -6.67
C LEU A 464 12.55 -19.03 -5.14
N ILE A 465 11.87 -17.99 -4.65
CA ILE A 465 11.70 -17.67 -3.23
C ILE A 465 10.26 -17.93 -2.78
N TYR A 466 9.29 -17.55 -3.62
CA TYR A 466 7.86 -17.69 -3.36
C TYR A 466 7.22 -18.58 -4.43
N PHE A 467 6.68 -19.73 -4.03
CA PHE A 467 5.97 -20.63 -4.92
C PHE A 467 4.59 -20.97 -4.36
N GLU A 468 3.53 -20.48 -5.02
CA GLU A 468 2.15 -20.79 -4.66
C GLU A 468 1.49 -21.56 -5.81
N PHE A 469 0.95 -22.74 -5.50
CA PHE A 469 0.29 -23.57 -6.50
C PHE A 469 -1.01 -24.20 -5.99
N ASP A 470 -1.61 -23.69 -4.91
CA ASP A 470 -2.80 -24.28 -4.29
C ASP A 470 -4.03 -24.25 -5.21
N LYS A 471 -5.09 -25.00 -4.86
CA LYS A 471 -6.31 -25.10 -5.67
C LYS A 471 -6.07 -25.55 -7.13
N ASN A 472 -5.20 -26.53 -7.30
CA ASN A 472 -5.02 -27.29 -8.54
C ASN A 472 -5.30 -28.78 -8.28
N PRO A 473 -5.83 -29.54 -9.27
CA PRO A 473 -6.05 -30.98 -9.17
C PRO A 473 -4.74 -31.80 -9.29
N LEU A 474 -3.68 -31.38 -8.58
CA LEU A 474 -2.38 -32.03 -8.65
C LEU A 474 -2.44 -33.46 -8.11
N LYS A 475 -1.93 -34.40 -8.92
CA LYS A 475 -1.79 -35.81 -8.53
C LYS A 475 -0.55 -36.08 -7.69
N SER A 476 0.54 -35.36 -7.98
CA SER A 476 1.83 -35.48 -7.30
C SER A 476 2.64 -34.19 -7.39
N ILE A 477 3.64 -34.07 -6.53
CA ILE A 477 4.66 -33.04 -6.59
C ILE A 477 5.94 -33.66 -7.19
N PRO A 478 6.63 -33.01 -8.15
CA PRO A 478 7.84 -33.54 -8.78
C PRO A 478 9.01 -33.64 -7.80
N ASN A 479 9.86 -34.65 -7.98
CA ASN A 479 10.98 -34.90 -7.07
C ASN A 479 12.01 -33.77 -7.09
N LYS A 480 12.24 -33.17 -8.27
CA LYS A 480 13.18 -32.06 -8.43
C LYS A 480 12.73 -30.76 -7.76
N ILE A 481 11.52 -30.66 -7.19
CA ILE A 481 11.15 -29.50 -6.36
C ILE A 481 12.12 -29.31 -5.18
N GLY A 482 12.78 -30.39 -4.72
CA GLY A 482 13.82 -30.32 -3.69
C GLY A 482 15.11 -29.61 -4.11
N ASN A 483 15.29 -29.31 -5.39
CA ASN A 483 16.44 -28.53 -5.89
C ASN A 483 16.29 -27.02 -5.65
N LEU A 484 15.12 -26.55 -5.23
CA LEU A 484 14.81 -25.13 -5.03
C LEU A 484 15.43 -24.58 -3.74
N ILE A 485 16.76 -24.41 -3.74
CA ILE A 485 17.55 -24.05 -2.55
C ILE A 485 17.21 -22.70 -1.91
N ASN A 486 16.63 -21.76 -2.67
CA ASN A 486 16.28 -20.42 -2.19
C ASN A 486 14.80 -20.29 -1.78
N LEU A 487 14.01 -21.37 -1.85
CA LEU A 487 12.58 -21.34 -1.58
C LEU A 487 12.31 -21.08 -0.10
N ARG A 488 11.61 -19.98 0.20
CA ARG A 488 11.30 -19.57 1.58
C ARG A 488 9.85 -19.78 1.95
N TYR A 489 8.97 -19.78 0.95
CA TYR A 489 7.53 -19.92 1.12
C TYR A 489 6.97 -20.84 0.04
N ILE A 490 6.24 -21.87 0.48
CA ILE A 490 5.54 -22.81 -0.38
C ILE A 490 4.12 -23.03 0.16
N LYS A 491 3.12 -22.93 -0.73
CA LYS A 491 1.72 -23.20 -0.40
C LYS A 491 1.19 -24.32 -1.31
N VAL A 492 0.72 -25.41 -0.69
CA VAL A 492 0.41 -26.69 -1.37
C VAL A 492 -1.11 -26.92 -1.51
N CYS A 493 -1.54 -27.66 -2.54
CA CYS A 493 -2.95 -27.92 -2.91
C CYS A 493 -3.83 -28.66 -1.90
N ASP A 494 -5.15 -28.47 -2.02
CA ASP A 494 -6.24 -29.02 -1.20
C ASP A 494 -6.53 -30.52 -1.44
N ASN A 495 -6.16 -31.06 -2.61
CA ASN A 495 -6.60 -32.37 -3.11
C ASN A 495 -5.48 -33.43 -3.23
N LEU A 496 -4.30 -33.20 -2.66
CA LEU A 496 -3.24 -34.22 -2.62
C LEU A 496 -3.67 -35.37 -1.70
N SER A 497 -4.46 -36.31 -2.25
CA SER A 497 -4.87 -37.51 -1.55
C SER A 497 -3.62 -38.38 -1.33
N ILE A 498 -3.26 -38.60 -0.06
CA ILE A 498 -2.13 -39.43 0.34
C ILE A 498 -2.32 -40.91 -0.09
N LYS A 499 -3.52 -41.30 -0.55
CA LYS A 499 -3.83 -42.66 -0.99
C LYS A 499 -3.03 -43.13 -2.22
N ASN A 500 -2.69 -42.22 -3.13
CA ASN A 500 -1.91 -42.57 -4.34
C ASN A 500 -0.39 -42.55 -4.11
N TYR A 501 0.07 -42.11 -2.93
CA TYR A 501 1.48 -42.22 -2.54
C TYR A 501 1.85 -43.62 -2.03
N PHE A 502 0.85 -44.43 -1.66
CA PHE A 502 1.05 -45.77 -1.10
C PHE A 502 0.04 -46.76 -1.69
N ALA A 503 0.14 -47.05 -2.99
CA ALA A 503 -0.22 -48.39 -3.43
C ALA A 503 0.77 -49.37 -2.75
N PRO A 504 0.33 -50.50 -2.16
CA PRO A 504 1.18 -51.37 -1.34
C PRO A 504 2.45 -51.94 -2.01
N ASN A 505 2.72 -51.63 -3.28
CA ASN A 505 3.81 -52.21 -4.08
C ASN A 505 4.57 -51.19 -4.95
N ILE A 506 4.41 -49.88 -4.72
CA ILE A 506 5.29 -48.87 -5.34
C ILE A 506 5.75 -47.95 -4.21
N ILE A 507 6.87 -48.30 -3.59
CA ILE A 507 7.65 -47.36 -2.80
C ILE A 507 8.32 -46.45 -3.83
N PRO A 508 8.00 -45.15 -3.95
CA PRO A 508 8.93 -44.25 -4.60
C PRO A 508 10.18 -44.33 -3.74
N SER A 509 11.23 -44.94 -4.26
CA SER A 509 12.54 -44.92 -3.62
C SER A 509 13.05 -43.49 -3.71
N PHE A 510 12.57 -42.63 -2.81
CA PHE A 510 13.30 -41.42 -2.47
C PHE A 510 14.63 -41.90 -1.91
N SER A 511 15.72 -41.67 -2.64
CA SER A 511 17.02 -41.87 -2.03
C SER A 511 17.08 -40.95 -0.81
N GLU A 512 17.45 -41.50 0.35
CA GLU A 512 17.64 -40.81 1.63
C GLU A 512 18.45 -39.49 1.49
N TYR A 513 19.23 -39.37 0.41
CA TYR A 513 20.04 -38.22 0.02
C TYR A 513 19.29 -37.03 -0.60
N SER A 514 18.10 -37.20 -1.17
CA SER A 514 17.37 -36.11 -1.83
C SER A 514 16.77 -35.11 -0.83
N PHE A 515 16.40 -35.60 0.37
CA PHE A 515 15.75 -34.76 1.39
C PHE A 515 16.70 -34.08 2.38
N GLN A 516 17.95 -34.57 2.54
CA GLN A 516 18.95 -33.89 3.37
C GLN A 516 19.36 -32.50 2.84
N ARG A 517 19.01 -32.19 1.58
CA ARG A 517 19.26 -30.89 0.94
C ARG A 517 18.16 -29.85 1.14
N PHE A 518 16.98 -30.19 1.71
CA PHE A 518 15.97 -29.16 1.99
C PHE A 518 16.48 -28.19 3.05
N GLN A 519 16.70 -26.94 2.64
CA GLN A 519 16.95 -25.84 3.56
C GLN A 519 15.64 -25.33 4.17
N ARG A 520 15.77 -24.95 5.44
CA ARG A 520 14.96 -24.00 6.22
C ARG A 520 13.75 -23.39 5.50
N ILE A 521 12.58 -24.03 5.61
CA ILE A 521 11.29 -23.45 5.23
C ILE A 521 10.85 -22.52 6.35
N ASN A 522 10.67 -21.23 6.08
CA ASN A 522 10.26 -20.29 7.12
C ASN A 522 8.85 -20.61 7.60
N LYS A 523 7.89 -20.75 6.67
CA LYS A 523 6.50 -21.08 6.98
C LYS A 523 5.95 -22.12 6.00
N LEU A 524 5.28 -23.14 6.53
CA LEU A 524 4.54 -24.15 5.76
C LEU A 524 3.06 -24.10 6.14
N ASP A 525 2.18 -23.95 5.15
CA ASP A 525 0.73 -23.90 5.36
C ASP A 525 0.02 -25.08 4.67
N LEU A 526 -0.58 -25.93 5.49
CA LEU A 526 -1.37 -27.11 5.17
C LEU A 526 -2.78 -27.01 5.79
N SER A 527 -3.28 -25.80 6.04
CA SER A 527 -4.61 -25.62 6.63
C SER A 527 -5.75 -25.89 5.65
N ASN A 528 -6.88 -26.41 6.14
CA ASN A 528 -8.11 -26.66 5.38
C ASN A 528 -7.93 -27.63 4.20
N LYS A 529 -7.25 -28.77 4.45
CA LYS A 529 -6.82 -29.74 3.42
C LYS A 529 -7.47 -31.12 3.57
N ASN A 530 -8.46 -31.26 4.46
CA ASN A 530 -9.13 -32.54 4.78
C ASN A 530 -8.14 -33.70 5.07
N LEU A 531 -6.95 -33.37 5.58
CA LEU A 531 -5.89 -34.36 5.83
C LEU A 531 -6.28 -35.27 6.98
N THR A 532 -6.08 -36.58 6.83
CA THR A 532 -6.20 -37.55 7.92
C THR A 532 -4.86 -37.86 8.60
N GLN A 533 -3.75 -37.57 7.91
CA GLN A 533 -2.37 -37.70 8.38
C GLN A 533 -1.47 -36.68 7.66
N ILE A 534 -0.32 -36.33 8.24
CA ILE A 534 0.68 -35.48 7.56
C ILE A 534 1.57 -36.37 6.66
N PRO A 535 1.82 -36.01 5.39
CA PRO A 535 2.68 -36.78 4.49
C PRO A 535 4.12 -36.93 5.02
N VAL A 536 4.68 -38.14 4.98
CA VAL A 536 6.03 -38.47 5.49
C VAL A 536 7.12 -37.63 4.84
N ASP A 537 6.98 -37.33 3.56
CA ASP A 537 7.95 -36.51 2.81
C ASP A 537 7.99 -35.06 3.32
N ILE A 538 6.83 -34.52 3.79
CA ILE A 538 6.75 -33.22 4.45
C ILE A 538 7.40 -33.27 5.84
N MET A 539 7.37 -34.43 6.50
CA MET A 539 7.93 -34.61 7.85
C MET A 539 9.47 -34.56 7.88
N ASN A 540 10.13 -34.64 6.72
CA ASN A 540 11.58 -34.48 6.58
C ASN A 540 12.03 -33.04 6.27
N LEU A 541 11.10 -32.09 6.12
CA LEU A 541 11.41 -30.68 5.83
C LEU A 541 11.84 -29.93 7.10
N ARG A 542 12.94 -29.17 7.04
CA ARG A 542 13.37 -28.32 8.17
C ARG A 542 12.55 -27.02 8.21
N ILE A 543 11.49 -26.97 9.00
CA ILE A 543 10.64 -25.77 9.17
C ILE A 543 11.21 -24.88 10.30
N GLU A 544 11.28 -23.56 10.11
CA GLU A 544 11.91 -22.62 11.06
C GLU A 544 10.94 -21.77 11.88
N ASN A 545 9.81 -21.32 11.33
CA ASN A 545 8.98 -20.37 12.05
C ASN A 545 7.59 -20.94 12.31
N GLU A 546 6.83 -21.31 11.28
CA GLU A 546 5.44 -21.68 11.47
C GLU A 546 5.02 -22.88 10.61
N LEU A 547 4.39 -23.86 11.25
CA LEU A 547 3.67 -24.95 10.61
C LEU A 547 2.17 -24.77 10.87
N ASN A 548 1.40 -24.44 9.84
CA ASN A 548 -0.04 -24.36 9.92
C ASN A 548 -0.67 -25.65 9.38
N ILE A 549 -1.33 -26.43 10.23
CA ILE A 549 -2.04 -27.69 9.92
C ILE A 549 -3.52 -27.62 10.35
N SER A 550 -4.03 -26.41 10.54
CA SER A 550 -5.39 -26.16 11.02
C SER A 550 -6.49 -26.62 10.05
N ASP A 551 -7.73 -26.73 10.53
CA ASP A 551 -8.89 -27.05 9.69
C ASP A 551 -8.75 -28.39 8.93
N ASN A 552 -8.28 -29.45 9.62
CA ASN A 552 -8.09 -30.78 9.03
C ASN A 552 -8.77 -31.89 9.87
N ASN A 553 -8.66 -33.14 9.40
CA ASN A 553 -9.15 -34.34 10.09
C ASN A 553 -8.01 -35.18 10.68
N LEU A 554 -6.91 -34.53 11.09
CA LEU A 554 -5.72 -35.20 11.59
C LEU A 554 -6.02 -35.92 12.90
N LYS A 555 -5.52 -37.16 13.03
CA LYS A 555 -5.65 -37.94 14.27
C LYS A 555 -4.69 -37.49 15.35
N GLU A 556 -3.49 -37.09 14.95
CA GLU A 556 -2.39 -36.67 15.83
C GLU A 556 -1.44 -35.75 15.07
N ILE A 557 -0.61 -35.01 15.81
CA ILE A 557 0.54 -34.31 15.23
C ILE A 557 1.70 -35.32 15.24
N PRO A 558 2.41 -35.58 14.12
CA PRO A 558 3.46 -36.59 14.08
C PRO A 558 4.64 -36.27 15.02
N SER A 559 5.06 -37.26 15.80
CA SER A 559 6.19 -37.17 16.73
C SER A 559 7.55 -36.99 16.02
N ILE A 560 7.64 -37.36 14.74
CA ILE A 560 8.86 -37.26 13.93
C ILE A 560 9.22 -35.82 13.54
N LEU A 561 8.33 -34.83 13.77
CA LEU A 561 8.65 -33.39 13.65
C LEU A 561 9.83 -32.96 14.56
N ARG A 562 10.29 -33.82 15.49
CA ARG A 562 11.51 -33.65 16.29
C ARG A 562 12.76 -33.33 15.47
N SER A 563 12.85 -33.78 14.22
CA SER A 563 13.96 -33.47 13.29
C SER A 563 14.00 -32.00 12.86
N THR A 564 12.91 -31.25 13.04
CA THR A 564 12.76 -29.84 12.68
C THR A 564 13.19 -28.91 13.82
N GLY A 565 14.44 -29.02 14.28
CA GLY A 565 14.93 -28.33 15.49
C GLY A 565 14.84 -26.80 15.51
N SER A 566 14.34 -26.15 14.45
CA SER A 566 14.14 -24.71 14.33
C SER A 566 12.70 -24.22 14.52
N LEU A 567 11.68 -25.08 14.44
CA LEU A 567 10.26 -24.69 14.40
C LEU A 567 9.80 -23.91 15.65
N LYS A 568 9.19 -22.73 15.45
CA LYS A 568 8.72 -21.84 16.54
C LYS A 568 7.23 -21.95 16.84
N LYS A 569 6.38 -22.21 15.85
CA LYS A 569 4.93 -22.16 16.03
C LYS A 569 4.23 -23.28 15.28
N ILE A 570 3.25 -23.91 15.92
CA ILE A 570 2.36 -24.90 15.28
C ILE A 570 0.92 -24.41 15.43
N ASP A 571 0.20 -24.29 14.33
CA ASP A 571 -1.22 -24.01 14.33
C ASP A 571 -2.00 -25.27 13.94
N ALA A 572 -2.68 -25.89 14.91
CA ALA A 572 -3.42 -27.14 14.76
C ALA A 572 -4.90 -27.00 15.12
N ARG A 573 -5.44 -25.77 15.12
CA ARG A 573 -6.86 -25.51 15.41
C ARG A 573 -7.78 -26.30 14.47
N ASN A 574 -9.00 -26.55 14.90
CA ASN A 574 -10.06 -27.20 14.11
C ASN A 574 -9.70 -28.61 13.60
N ASN A 575 -8.84 -29.34 14.33
CA ASN A 575 -8.66 -30.78 14.18
C ASN A 575 -9.39 -31.49 15.33
N ILE A 576 -10.53 -32.13 15.04
CA ILE A 576 -11.44 -32.70 16.06
C ILE A 576 -10.71 -33.65 17.03
N LYS A 577 -9.72 -34.40 16.52
CA LYS A 577 -8.97 -35.35 17.34
C LYS A 577 -7.81 -34.71 18.10
N ILE A 578 -7.36 -33.50 17.75
CA ILE A 578 -6.29 -32.74 18.41
C ILE A 578 -6.93 -31.57 19.19
N ASN A 579 -7.95 -31.89 19.98
CA ASN A 579 -8.80 -30.93 20.68
C ASN A 579 -8.41 -30.68 22.16
N SER A 580 -7.28 -31.22 22.58
CA SER A 580 -6.73 -31.03 23.94
C SER A 580 -5.22 -31.14 23.89
N ILE A 581 -4.57 -30.36 24.73
CA ILE A 581 -3.12 -30.34 24.95
C ILE A 581 -2.54 -31.71 25.32
N ASN A 582 -3.33 -32.57 25.99
CA ASN A 582 -2.93 -33.92 26.36
C ASN A 582 -2.68 -34.84 25.15
N LYS A 583 -3.21 -34.48 23.98
CA LYS A 583 -3.05 -35.23 22.73
C LYS A 583 -1.85 -34.78 21.89
N ILE A 584 -1.09 -33.79 22.36
CA ILE A 584 0.15 -33.35 21.73
C ILE A 584 1.28 -34.30 22.17
N PRO A 585 2.01 -34.96 21.25
CA PRO A 585 3.11 -35.87 21.63
C PRO A 585 4.24 -35.16 22.37
N ASP A 586 4.87 -35.85 23.33
CA ASP A 586 6.02 -35.32 24.11
C ASP A 586 7.20 -34.93 23.22
N ALA A 587 7.39 -35.63 22.11
CA ALA A 587 8.44 -35.33 21.13
C ALA A 587 8.35 -33.89 20.56
N ILE A 588 7.13 -33.33 20.47
CA ILE A 588 6.89 -31.96 19.99
C ILE A 588 7.21 -30.94 21.09
N LEU A 589 6.91 -31.28 22.35
CA LEU A 589 7.25 -30.44 23.51
C LEU A 589 8.76 -30.31 23.72
N GLY A 590 9.51 -31.34 23.33
CA GLY A 590 10.97 -31.36 23.34
C GLY A 590 11.65 -30.51 22.25
N LEU A 591 10.89 -29.80 21.39
CA LEU A 591 11.48 -28.94 20.36
C LEU A 591 12.17 -27.72 21.01
N PRO A 592 13.46 -27.45 20.72
CA PRO A 592 14.23 -26.45 21.45
C PRO A 592 13.74 -25.02 21.17
N ASN A 593 13.25 -24.72 19.96
CA ASN A 593 12.85 -23.38 19.53
C ASN A 593 11.33 -23.14 19.50
N LEU A 594 10.51 -24.14 19.87
CA LEU A 594 9.05 -23.99 19.88
C LEU A 594 8.63 -22.92 20.90
N GLU A 595 7.93 -21.90 20.44
CA GLU A 595 7.41 -20.75 21.19
C GLU A 595 5.93 -20.94 21.55
N SER A 596 5.09 -21.39 20.60
CA SER A 596 3.65 -21.60 20.84
C SER A 596 3.00 -22.70 19.98
N ILE A 597 1.89 -23.26 20.50
CA ILE A 597 0.98 -24.15 19.76
C ILE A 597 -0.46 -23.61 19.87
N ILE A 598 -1.17 -23.55 18.76
CA ILE A 598 -2.60 -23.19 18.71
C ILE A 598 -3.45 -24.45 18.52
N ILE A 599 -4.48 -24.64 19.35
CA ILE A 599 -5.49 -25.71 19.20
C ILE A 599 -6.91 -25.18 19.50
N SER A 600 -7.92 -25.84 18.96
CA SER A 600 -9.33 -25.61 19.33
C SER A 600 -9.72 -26.58 20.43
N THR A 601 -10.34 -26.10 21.52
CA THR A 601 -10.76 -26.93 22.65
C THR A 601 -12.21 -26.67 23.02
N THR A 602 -12.90 -27.74 23.44
CA THR A 602 -14.29 -27.70 23.88
C THR A 602 -14.39 -27.17 25.31
N TYR A 603 -15.28 -26.21 25.55
CA TYR A 603 -15.58 -25.68 26.88
C TYR A 603 -16.64 -26.53 27.58
N VAL A 604 -16.36 -27.03 28.80
CA VAL A 604 -17.30 -27.84 29.59
C VAL A 604 -17.29 -27.34 31.03
N ASP A 605 -18.44 -26.90 31.54
CA ASP A 605 -18.70 -26.59 32.96
C ASP A 605 -17.65 -25.71 33.68
N GLY A 606 -17.24 -24.59 33.06
CA GLY A 606 -16.27 -23.68 33.68
C GLY A 606 -14.81 -24.08 33.47
N GLU A 607 -14.57 -25.26 32.90
CA GLU A 607 -13.25 -25.82 32.67
C GLU A 607 -12.96 -25.95 31.18
N ILE A 608 -11.72 -25.62 30.83
CA ILE A 608 -11.16 -25.96 29.53
C ILE A 608 -10.56 -27.36 29.63
N ASN A 609 -10.95 -28.24 28.71
CA ASN A 609 -10.59 -29.66 28.64
C ASN A 609 -9.12 -29.94 29.06
N GLY A 610 -8.93 -30.32 30.34
CA GLY A 610 -7.63 -30.31 31.04
C GLY A 610 -7.61 -29.64 32.43
N ASN A 611 -8.77 -29.47 33.10
CA ASN A 611 -8.94 -28.85 34.43
C ASN A 611 -8.37 -27.42 34.54
N ILE A 612 -8.43 -26.63 33.46
CA ILE A 612 -7.92 -25.24 33.49
C ILE A 612 -9.09 -24.28 33.68
N LEU A 613 -9.06 -23.57 34.81
CA LEU A 613 -10.00 -22.49 35.13
C LEU A 613 -9.69 -21.22 34.33
N VAL A 614 -10.74 -20.56 33.85
CA VAL A 614 -10.64 -19.40 32.93
C VAL A 614 -9.93 -18.19 33.57
N GLU A 615 -9.99 -18.03 34.89
CA GLU A 615 -9.54 -16.81 35.58
C GLU A 615 -8.02 -16.61 35.68
N ASN A 616 -7.18 -17.55 35.22
CA ASN A 616 -5.71 -17.44 35.35
C ASN A 616 -4.94 -17.81 34.07
N LEU A 617 -5.60 -17.76 32.90
CA LEU A 617 -5.02 -18.26 31.65
C LEU A 617 -3.79 -17.46 31.18
N GLU A 618 -3.84 -16.12 31.25
CA GLU A 618 -2.74 -15.28 30.75
C GLU A 618 -1.45 -15.43 31.57
N ASP A 619 -1.57 -15.53 32.90
CA ASP A 619 -0.42 -15.73 33.83
C ASP A 619 0.23 -17.11 33.66
N GLU A 620 -0.56 -18.11 33.28
CA GLU A 620 -0.09 -19.47 32.94
C GLU A 620 0.43 -19.58 31.50
N GLY A 621 0.42 -18.49 30.73
CA GLY A 621 0.93 -18.45 29.36
C GLY A 621 -0.01 -19.08 28.33
N ILE A 622 -1.32 -19.06 28.59
CA ILE A 622 -2.40 -19.50 27.70
C ILE A 622 -3.18 -18.27 27.25
N LYS A 623 -3.27 -18.06 25.94
CA LYS A 623 -4.00 -16.92 25.38
C LYS A 623 -5.26 -17.39 24.66
N ILE A 624 -6.42 -16.84 25.04
CA ILE A 624 -7.66 -17.01 24.26
C ILE A 624 -7.55 -16.14 23.01
N LEU A 625 -7.59 -16.77 21.83
CA LEU A 625 -7.53 -16.05 20.56
C LEU A 625 -8.92 -15.62 20.11
N ASN A 626 -9.86 -16.56 20.08
CA ASN A 626 -11.24 -16.37 19.65
C ASN A 626 -12.09 -17.62 19.99
N ILE A 627 -13.37 -17.57 19.64
CA ILE A 627 -14.25 -18.74 19.55
C ILE A 627 -14.41 -19.05 18.05
N ASP A 628 -14.29 -20.32 17.67
CA ASP A 628 -14.46 -20.77 16.28
C ASP A 628 -15.95 -20.89 15.90
N ASP A 629 -16.21 -21.11 14.61
CA ASP A 629 -17.57 -21.21 14.07
C ASP A 629 -18.37 -22.41 14.63
N PHE A 630 -17.70 -23.35 15.30
CA PHE A 630 -18.28 -24.51 15.95
C PHE A 630 -18.52 -24.30 17.46
N GLY A 631 -18.20 -23.12 17.99
CA GLY A 631 -18.35 -22.79 19.40
C GLY A 631 -17.21 -23.30 20.30
N ASN A 632 -16.10 -23.80 19.73
CA ASN A 632 -14.92 -24.15 20.51
C ASN A 632 -14.07 -22.92 20.78
N ILE A 633 -13.34 -22.93 21.89
CA ILE A 633 -12.39 -21.88 22.23
C ILE A 633 -11.07 -22.19 21.54
N VAL A 634 -10.54 -21.24 20.77
CA VAL A 634 -9.22 -21.33 20.16
C VAL A 634 -8.20 -20.75 21.12
N LEU A 635 -7.24 -21.57 21.53
CA LEU A 635 -6.22 -21.22 22.51
C LEU A 635 -4.83 -21.30 21.91
N GLU A 636 -4.01 -20.31 22.20
CA GLU A 636 -2.56 -20.35 21.98
C GLU A 636 -1.86 -20.66 23.30
N TYR A 637 -1.21 -21.82 23.35
CA TYR A 637 -0.39 -22.25 24.48
C TYR A 637 1.06 -21.88 24.20
N THR A 638 1.69 -21.10 25.08
CA THR A 638 3.14 -20.87 25.03
C THR A 638 3.91 -22.13 25.45
N LYS A 639 5.20 -22.23 25.10
CA LYS A 639 6.08 -23.33 25.55
C LYS A 639 6.06 -23.51 27.07
N LYS A 640 6.04 -22.41 27.82
CA LYS A 640 5.98 -22.42 29.28
C LYS A 640 4.68 -23.05 29.78
N ALA A 641 3.55 -22.66 29.20
CA ALA A 641 2.25 -23.27 29.49
C ALA A 641 2.23 -24.77 29.17
N LEU A 642 2.77 -25.14 28.00
CA LEU A 642 2.82 -26.53 27.54
C LEU A 642 3.60 -27.44 28.52
N ILE A 643 4.72 -26.96 29.04
CA ILE A 643 5.54 -27.68 30.03
C ILE A 643 4.84 -27.75 31.40
N ASN A 644 4.21 -26.66 31.84
CA ASN A 644 3.52 -26.59 33.14
C ASN A 644 2.29 -27.52 33.20
N VAL A 645 1.51 -27.57 32.11
CA VAL A 645 0.30 -28.39 32.01
C VAL A 645 0.64 -29.89 32.00
N LYS A 646 1.70 -30.32 31.29
CA LYS A 646 2.10 -31.74 31.24
C LYS A 646 2.82 -32.24 32.48
N ASN A 647 3.57 -31.40 33.19
CA ASN A 647 4.33 -31.79 34.40
C ASN A 647 3.45 -31.97 35.66
N GLN A 648 2.12 -32.10 35.51
CA GLN A 648 1.17 -32.19 36.62
C GLN A 648 1.40 -31.11 37.69
N ARG A 649 1.89 -29.92 37.30
CA ARG A 649 1.99 -28.76 38.20
C ARG A 649 0.74 -27.89 38.20
N ILE A 650 -0.39 -28.48 37.80
CA ILE A 650 -1.74 -28.01 38.12
C ILE A 650 -2.31 -28.95 39.19
N GLN A 651 -1.57 -29.14 40.28
CA GLN A 651 -2.11 -29.66 41.55
C GLN A 651 -2.05 -28.63 42.68
N LYS A 652 -1.52 -27.42 42.40
CA LYS A 652 -1.45 -26.31 43.37
C LYS A 652 -2.41 -25.14 43.10
N LEU A 653 -3.24 -25.25 42.06
CA LEU A 653 -4.27 -24.25 41.74
C LEU A 653 -5.68 -24.69 42.19
N GLU A 654 -5.91 -25.97 42.49
CA GLU A 654 -7.19 -26.44 43.04
C GLU A 654 -7.40 -26.00 44.51
N GLU A 655 -6.33 -25.83 45.30
CA GLU A 655 -6.46 -25.40 46.70
C GLU A 655 -6.62 -23.88 46.87
N LYS A 656 -6.18 -23.07 45.91
CA LYS A 656 -6.37 -21.60 45.96
C LYS A 656 -7.73 -21.13 45.42
N VAL A 657 -8.44 -21.98 44.69
CA VAL A 657 -9.75 -21.64 44.10
C VAL A 657 -10.91 -21.90 45.07
N LYS A 658 -10.70 -22.74 46.10
CA LYS A 658 -11.70 -22.92 47.17
C LYS A 658 -11.83 -21.72 48.10
N GLU A 659 -10.89 -20.77 48.10
CA GLU A 659 -10.92 -19.58 48.96
C GLU A 659 -11.44 -18.31 48.29
N LEU A 660 -11.72 -18.30 46.97
CA LEU A 660 -12.06 -17.06 46.24
C LEU A 660 -13.37 -17.06 45.47
N CYS A 661 -14.20 -18.11 45.58
CA CYS A 661 -15.55 -18.11 45.00
C CYS A 661 -16.60 -17.43 45.92
N TYR A 662 -16.44 -16.13 46.22
CA TYR A 662 -17.55 -15.32 46.74
C TYR A 662 -17.82 -14.02 45.97
N GLU A 663 -17.02 -13.61 45.01
CA GLU A 663 -17.33 -12.42 44.21
C GLU A 663 -16.83 -12.59 42.78
N ILE A 664 -17.75 -12.90 41.84
CA ILE A 664 -18.10 -12.02 40.72
C ILE A 664 -18.85 -12.78 39.62
N ASN A 665 -20.02 -12.24 39.31
CA ASN A 665 -20.83 -12.50 38.13
C ASN A 665 -20.09 -12.11 36.86
N LEU A 666 -19.85 -13.03 35.91
CA LEU A 666 -19.73 -12.70 34.49
C LEU A 666 -20.18 -13.87 33.60
N ILE A 667 -21.49 -14.04 33.42
CA ILE A 667 -22.04 -14.67 32.20
C ILE A 667 -22.57 -13.55 31.32
N PRO A 668 -22.02 -13.31 30.11
CA PRO A 668 -22.61 -12.40 29.15
C PRO A 668 -24.01 -12.88 28.75
N LYS A 669 -25.00 -11.98 28.80
CA LYS A 669 -26.45 -12.21 28.53
C LYS A 669 -26.76 -13.01 27.24
N ASN A 670 -25.83 -13.04 26.29
CA ASN A 670 -25.99 -13.65 24.98
C ASN A 670 -25.87 -15.19 25.03
N LEU A 671 -25.15 -15.72 26.02
CA LEU A 671 -24.95 -17.16 26.22
C LEU A 671 -26.15 -17.82 26.90
N LEU A 672 -26.90 -17.08 27.73
CA LEU A 672 -28.07 -17.62 28.44
C LEU A 672 -29.21 -17.99 27.46
N TYR A 673 -29.35 -17.24 26.36
CA TYR A 673 -30.39 -17.46 25.35
C TYR A 673 -30.13 -18.72 24.49
N ILE A 674 -28.87 -19.07 24.30
CA ILE A 674 -28.46 -20.28 23.55
C ILE A 674 -28.54 -21.52 24.46
N TYR A 675 -28.20 -21.36 25.74
CA TYR A 675 -28.19 -22.45 26.72
C TYR A 675 -29.60 -23.00 27.02
N ILE A 676 -30.62 -22.13 27.06
CA ILE A 676 -32.00 -22.50 27.39
C ILE A 676 -32.72 -23.22 26.23
N ASN A 677 -32.33 -22.97 24.97
CA ASN A 677 -33.05 -23.48 23.80
C ASN A 677 -32.51 -24.82 23.25
N LYS A 678 -31.37 -25.34 23.75
CA LYS A 678 -30.71 -26.53 23.19
C LYS A 678 -30.70 -27.78 24.08
N PHE A 679 -31.08 -27.69 25.36
CA PHE A 679 -31.03 -28.82 26.29
C PHE A 679 -32.35 -29.00 27.04
N PRO A 680 -32.99 -30.19 27.03
CA PRO A 680 -34.12 -30.47 27.91
C PRO A 680 -33.61 -30.59 29.35
N LEU A 681 -33.84 -29.55 30.15
CA LEU A 681 -33.49 -29.56 31.57
C LEU A 681 -34.45 -30.47 32.34
N SER A 682 -33.90 -31.29 33.23
CA SER A 682 -34.70 -32.09 34.17
C SER A 682 -35.47 -31.19 35.14
N GLU A 683 -36.63 -31.66 35.63
CA GLU A 683 -37.54 -30.93 36.52
C GLU A 683 -36.83 -30.40 37.79
N LYS A 684 -35.79 -31.10 38.28
CA LYS A 684 -34.94 -30.67 39.40
C LYS A 684 -34.06 -29.45 39.08
N SER A 685 -33.58 -29.34 37.84
CA SER A 685 -32.72 -28.24 37.38
C SER A 685 -33.54 -26.95 37.20
N LEU A 686 -34.80 -27.07 36.76
CA LEU A 686 -35.74 -25.95 36.67
C LEU A 686 -36.08 -25.39 38.05
N GLN A 687 -36.29 -26.27 39.04
CA GLN A 687 -36.58 -25.88 40.42
C GLN A 687 -35.40 -25.13 41.08
N HIS A 688 -34.16 -25.48 40.73
CA HIS A 688 -32.97 -24.81 41.23
C HIS A 688 -32.81 -23.39 40.66
N VAL A 689 -33.10 -23.21 39.36
CA VAL A 689 -33.10 -21.88 38.69
C VAL A 689 -34.24 -20.98 39.19
N ILE A 690 -35.40 -21.56 39.51
CA ILE A 690 -36.53 -20.85 40.13
C ILE A 690 -36.16 -20.39 41.55
N ASN A 691 -35.49 -21.24 42.34
CA ASN A 691 -35.09 -20.91 43.71
C ASN A 691 -34.01 -19.81 43.75
N ILE A 692 -33.09 -19.77 42.78
CA ILE A 692 -32.08 -18.70 42.64
C ILE A 692 -32.74 -17.34 42.32
N ASN A 693 -33.85 -17.35 41.58
CA ASN A 693 -34.60 -16.12 41.23
C ASN A 693 -35.57 -15.63 42.32
N ILE A 694 -35.93 -16.47 43.30
CA ILE A 694 -36.77 -16.04 44.45
C ILE A 694 -35.94 -15.29 45.50
N ALA A 695 -34.63 -15.55 45.58
CA ALA A 695 -33.71 -14.88 46.52
C ALA A 695 -33.36 -13.43 46.10
N THR A 696 -33.50 -13.09 44.82
CA THR A 696 -33.23 -11.74 44.30
C THR A 696 -34.53 -10.96 44.11
N ARG A 697 -35.07 -10.38 45.19
CA ARG A 697 -36.23 -9.45 45.14
C ARG A 697 -35.93 -8.22 44.27
N LYS A 698 -36.12 -8.34 42.95
CA LYS A 698 -36.53 -7.25 42.05
C LYS A 698 -37.58 -7.82 41.10
N LYS A 699 -38.81 -7.32 41.23
CA LYS A 699 -40.00 -7.64 40.42
C LYS A 699 -39.65 -7.70 38.92
N PHE A 700 -39.91 -8.83 38.28
CA PHE A 700 -40.39 -8.85 36.90
C PHE A 700 -41.68 -9.68 36.82
N ILE A 701 -42.72 -9.03 36.30
CA ILE A 701 -44.05 -9.59 36.04
C ILE A 701 -43.94 -10.44 34.77
N PHE A 702 -44.01 -11.77 34.90
CA PHE A 702 -44.26 -12.64 33.76
C PHE A 702 -45.78 -12.73 33.54
N LYS A 703 -46.28 -12.05 32.51
CA LYS A 703 -47.62 -12.36 31.96
C LYS A 703 -47.53 -13.71 31.25
N LYS A 704 -47.99 -14.72 31.98
CA LYS A 704 -48.30 -16.08 31.59
C LYS A 704 -48.93 -16.16 30.19
N LYS A 705 -48.21 -16.75 29.23
CA LYS A 705 -48.80 -17.56 28.14
C LYS A 705 -47.73 -18.52 27.65
N ILE A 706 -47.80 -19.71 28.23
CA ILE A 706 -47.04 -20.90 27.89
C ILE A 706 -48.07 -21.93 27.38
N PHE A 707 -47.66 -22.66 26.35
CA PHE A 707 -48.22 -23.88 25.74
C PHE A 707 -49.52 -23.77 24.94
N VAL A 708 -49.45 -24.14 23.65
CA VAL A 708 -49.27 -25.55 23.23
C VAL A 708 -47.98 -25.68 22.44
#